data_AF-A0A2V8RIV6-F1
#
_entry.id   AF-A0A2V8RIV6-F1
#
_cell.length_a   1.000
_cell.length_b   1.000
_cell.length_c   1.000
_cell.angle_alpha   90.00
_cell.angle_beta   90.00
_cell.angle_gamma   90.00
#
_symmetry.space_group_name_H-M   'P 1'
#
loop_
_entity.id
_entity.type
_entity.pdbx_description
1 polymer ?
#
loop_
_entity_poly.entity_id
_entity_poly.type
_entity_poly.pdbx_seq_one_letter_code
_entity_poly.pdbx_strand_id
1 'polypeptide(L)'
;MSNRLRYFYEFGEFRFDPESKVLHRDGESVSLPPKATEVLALLIEERGNLVERETILNTVWEHTFVEDGNLNNAVSTLRKTLGGNRIIQTVPRRGYRFAADVSRVAEEEIEEIVIERRTVSQTTILTESEGAAGLNPEASRKYIGWFLASGLALIVVAVGVFMLKGPTSGRPFASVQNKTIAILPLKIIGNGEVKSDDPAPFGIAENLAARLGGLRGLTVLSTRASARLAESETDPLAIGQKLGAQAVIDGSYQVTDDKVKVLIRMLDVADGSQLWSGAFDEKQEDILRLEDTLASQAANSLSLRLTADEIRRLEKPATDDAEAYKLYLRGRYEWGKRTQSGLQQSISVFRQAIDRDPSFALAYAGLADSYALLADYNIEPPAEAFPKAKAAALKSLEIDPKAVRPRTTLAYVQATFEWDYAEAERQYKTVIEAEPSYATAHQWYGELLYALRRYDEATVQLDRALQLDPLVPITLSEHAALLYYQGDLDGALAQFSSLKSEHPDFSTAYIFTAWIHGLKGNEQLAFENEIEFLKLQGMDNTALDELRAAFNSGGYLAFLRKTAERNVDQVKRNRFPGYKIPHTFARLRDREQTLYWIEKCIENHTPNIIKIASDRNFDFVRDDPRFRSALVRLNLA
;
A
#
# COMPACT_ATOMS: atom_id res chain seq x y z
N MET A 1 3.63 -35.90 -20.13
CA MET A 1 3.65 -35.07 -21.35
C MET A 1 2.47 -35.50 -22.19
N SER A 2 1.41 -34.71 -22.22
CA SER A 2 0.24 -34.94 -23.05
C SER A 2 0.21 -33.80 -24.05
N ASN A 3 0.45 -34.06 -25.33
CA ASN A 3 0.29 -33.06 -26.39
C ASN A 3 -1.17 -32.59 -26.36
N ARG A 4 -1.39 -31.32 -26.02
CA ARG A 4 -2.72 -30.70 -26.14
C ARG A 4 -2.77 -30.07 -27.53
N LEU A 5 -3.63 -30.60 -28.40
CA LEU A 5 -3.92 -29.99 -29.69
C LEU A 5 -4.74 -28.74 -29.45
N ARG A 6 -4.17 -27.56 -29.74
CA ARG A 6 -4.88 -26.28 -29.62
C ARG A 6 -5.49 -25.93 -30.98
N TYR A 7 -6.76 -25.54 -30.97
CA TYR A 7 -7.49 -25.22 -32.19
C TYR A 7 -7.64 -23.72 -32.35
N PHE A 8 -7.41 -23.22 -33.58
CA PHE A 8 -7.58 -21.83 -33.95
C PHE A 8 -8.52 -21.71 -35.14
N TYR A 9 -9.18 -20.56 -35.24
CA TYR A 9 -10.01 -20.18 -36.38
C TYR A 9 -9.30 -19.08 -37.18
N GLU A 10 -8.98 -19.35 -38.44
CA GLU A 10 -8.33 -18.39 -39.34
C GLU A 10 -9.33 -17.91 -40.39
N PHE A 11 -9.37 -16.60 -40.62
CA PHE A 11 -10.21 -15.97 -41.64
C PHE A 11 -9.58 -14.65 -42.13
N GLY A 12 -9.25 -14.57 -43.41
CA GLY A 12 -8.54 -13.42 -43.97
C GLY A 12 -7.17 -13.22 -43.31
N GLU A 13 -6.93 -12.02 -42.79
CA GLU A 13 -5.73 -11.62 -42.04
C GLU A 13 -5.82 -11.95 -40.53
N PHE A 14 -6.92 -12.56 -40.09
CA PHE A 14 -7.21 -12.78 -38.67
C PHE A 14 -7.06 -14.23 -38.25
N ARG A 15 -6.55 -14.43 -37.03
CA ARG A 15 -6.49 -15.72 -36.33
C ARG A 15 -7.10 -15.58 -34.94
N PHE A 16 -8.14 -16.34 -34.65
CA PHE A 16 -8.86 -16.30 -33.38
C PHE A 16 -8.61 -17.57 -32.57
N ASP A 17 -8.20 -17.40 -31.32
CA ASP A 17 -8.08 -18.46 -30.34
C ASP A 17 -9.35 -18.54 -29.48
N PRO A 18 -10.17 -19.59 -29.62
CA PRO A 18 -11.41 -19.74 -28.86
C PRO A 18 -11.18 -20.03 -27.37
N GLU A 19 -10.03 -20.58 -26.96
CA GLU A 19 -9.75 -20.89 -25.55
C GLU A 19 -9.30 -19.65 -24.79
N SER A 20 -8.35 -18.89 -25.34
CA SER A 20 -7.87 -17.64 -24.71
C SER A 20 -8.75 -16.43 -25.03
N LYS A 21 -9.70 -16.56 -25.96
CA LYS A 21 -10.55 -15.47 -26.48
C LYS A 21 -9.71 -14.29 -27.01
N VAL A 22 -8.59 -14.58 -27.68
CA VAL A 22 -7.71 -13.57 -28.28
C VAL A 22 -7.83 -13.59 -29.79
N LEU A 23 -7.96 -12.41 -30.39
CA LEU A 23 -7.92 -12.22 -31.83
C LEU A 23 -6.54 -11.69 -32.21
N HIS A 24 -5.90 -12.30 -33.20
CA HIS A 24 -4.68 -11.82 -33.83
C HIS A 24 -4.98 -11.32 -35.25
N ARG A 25 -4.24 -10.30 -35.70
CA ARG A 25 -4.20 -9.83 -37.08
C ARG A 25 -2.74 -9.82 -37.53
N ASP A 26 -2.41 -10.56 -38.58
CA ASP A 26 -1.03 -10.72 -39.08
C ASP A 26 0.00 -11.09 -37.98
N GLY A 27 -0.44 -11.84 -36.96
CA GLY A 27 0.37 -12.27 -35.82
C GLY A 27 0.33 -11.35 -34.60
N GLU A 28 -0.14 -10.11 -34.73
CA GLU A 28 -0.27 -9.17 -33.59
C GLU A 28 -1.63 -9.28 -32.91
N SER A 29 -1.66 -9.19 -31.57
CA SER A 29 -2.91 -9.24 -30.80
C SER A 29 -3.77 -7.98 -31.02
N VAL A 30 -5.04 -8.18 -31.34
CA VAL A 30 -6.04 -7.13 -31.53
C VAL A 30 -6.99 -7.14 -30.33
N SER A 31 -7.00 -6.03 -29.59
CA SER A 31 -7.87 -5.88 -28.42
C SER A 31 -9.34 -5.73 -28.82
N LEU A 32 -10.20 -6.57 -28.24
CA LEU A 32 -11.66 -6.52 -28.37
C LEU A 32 -12.32 -6.49 -27.00
N PRO A 33 -13.40 -5.69 -26.80
CA PRO A 33 -14.18 -5.74 -25.56
C PRO A 33 -14.71 -7.16 -25.30
N PRO A 34 -14.75 -7.65 -24.04
CA PRO A 34 -15.09 -9.04 -23.73
C PRO A 34 -16.40 -9.54 -24.36
N LYS A 35 -17.45 -8.72 -24.35
CA LYS A 35 -18.74 -9.08 -24.96
C LYS A 35 -18.72 -9.08 -26.48
N ALA A 36 -17.91 -8.24 -27.12
CA ALA A 36 -17.70 -8.30 -28.56
C ALA A 36 -16.95 -9.60 -28.92
N THR A 37 -15.98 -10.00 -28.11
CA THR A 37 -15.23 -11.26 -28.29
C THR A 37 -16.11 -12.49 -28.14
N GLU A 38 -17.04 -12.50 -27.18
CA GLU A 38 -18.01 -13.60 -27.01
C GLU A 38 -19.00 -13.67 -28.18
N VAL A 39 -19.49 -12.53 -28.68
CA VAL A 39 -20.29 -12.49 -29.91
C VAL A 39 -19.50 -13.01 -31.10
N LEU A 40 -18.22 -12.66 -31.21
CA LEU A 40 -17.36 -13.13 -32.30
C LEU A 40 -17.16 -14.64 -32.24
N ALA A 41 -16.88 -15.20 -31.06
CA ALA A 41 -16.72 -16.64 -30.87
C ALA A 41 -17.97 -17.41 -31.32
N LEU A 42 -19.15 -16.98 -30.85
CA LEU A 42 -20.43 -17.59 -31.23
C LEU A 42 -20.69 -17.51 -32.75
N LEU A 43 -20.40 -16.35 -33.36
CA LEU A 43 -20.61 -16.17 -34.81
C LEU A 43 -19.62 -16.98 -35.66
N ILE A 44 -18.39 -17.20 -35.19
CA ILE A 44 -17.38 -18.03 -35.87
C ILE A 44 -17.73 -19.52 -35.74
N GLU A 45 -18.20 -19.95 -34.57
CA GLU A 45 -18.66 -21.33 -34.35
C GLU A 45 -19.84 -21.66 -35.29
N GLU A 46 -20.80 -20.74 -35.39
CA GLU A 46 -21.96 -20.82 -36.30
C GLU A 46 -21.72 -20.21 -37.69
N ARG A 47 -20.45 -20.22 -38.15
CA ARG A 47 -20.06 -19.61 -39.44
C ARG A 47 -20.94 -20.08 -40.60
N GLY A 48 -21.32 -19.14 -41.47
CA GLY A 48 -22.23 -19.39 -42.59
C GLY A 48 -23.72 -19.48 -42.21
N ASN A 49 -24.06 -19.80 -40.95
CA ASN A 49 -25.43 -19.87 -40.47
C ASN A 49 -25.93 -18.50 -39.99
N LEU A 50 -27.26 -18.33 -39.98
CA LEU A 50 -27.89 -17.20 -39.33
C LEU A 50 -28.02 -17.49 -37.84
N VAL A 51 -27.43 -16.65 -37.00
CA VAL A 51 -27.65 -16.66 -35.56
C VAL A 51 -28.68 -15.60 -35.20
N GLU A 52 -29.79 -15.99 -34.60
CA GLU A 52 -30.89 -15.09 -34.27
C GLU A 52 -30.52 -14.15 -33.12
N ARG A 53 -31.05 -12.92 -33.12
CA ARG A 53 -30.69 -11.90 -32.11
C ARG A 53 -30.92 -12.40 -30.69
N GLU A 54 -32.04 -13.08 -30.47
CA GLU A 54 -32.42 -13.64 -29.17
C GLU A 54 -31.43 -14.72 -28.72
N THR A 55 -30.98 -15.59 -29.63
CA THR A 55 -29.94 -16.58 -29.34
C THR A 55 -28.63 -15.90 -28.92
N ILE A 56 -28.19 -14.86 -29.64
CA ILE A 56 -26.96 -14.15 -29.29
C ILE A 56 -27.10 -13.45 -27.93
N LEU A 57 -28.24 -12.80 -27.68
CA LEU A 57 -28.51 -12.12 -26.41
C LEU A 57 -28.54 -13.11 -25.25
N ASN A 58 -29.22 -14.25 -25.41
CA ASN A 58 -29.33 -15.25 -24.35
C ASN A 58 -28.00 -15.96 -24.07
N THR A 59 -27.23 -16.28 -25.12
CA THR A 59 -25.95 -16.99 -24.96
C THR A 59 -24.84 -16.09 -24.42
N VAL A 60 -24.76 -14.84 -24.89
CA VAL A 60 -23.66 -13.93 -24.50
C VAL A 60 -24.01 -13.11 -23.25
N TRP A 61 -25.29 -12.84 -22.98
CA TRP A 61 -25.75 -12.06 -21.84
C TRP A 61 -26.74 -12.81 -20.95
N GLU A 62 -26.48 -14.11 -20.72
CA GLU A 62 -27.28 -14.96 -19.84
C GLU A 62 -27.52 -14.27 -18.48
N HIS A 63 -28.78 -14.25 -18.02
CA HIS A 63 -29.25 -13.63 -16.77
C HIS A 63 -29.16 -12.09 -16.67
N THR A 64 -28.96 -11.38 -17.78
CA THR A 64 -29.03 -9.91 -17.83
C THR A 64 -30.20 -9.47 -18.73
N PHE A 65 -31.07 -8.58 -18.27
CA PHE A 65 -32.08 -7.97 -19.14
C PHE A 65 -31.37 -6.92 -20.01
N VAL A 66 -31.18 -7.20 -21.31
CA VAL A 66 -30.39 -6.35 -22.21
C VAL A 66 -31.25 -5.86 -23.36
N GLU A 67 -31.16 -4.56 -23.66
CA GLU A 67 -31.79 -3.98 -24.85
C GLU A 67 -30.98 -4.30 -26.12
N ASP A 68 -31.67 -4.34 -27.26
CA ASP A 68 -31.11 -4.59 -28.59
C ASP A 68 -29.90 -3.71 -28.97
N GLY A 69 -29.77 -2.54 -28.32
CA GLY A 69 -28.66 -1.60 -28.51
C GLY A 69 -27.28 -2.18 -28.17
N ASN A 70 -27.18 -3.07 -27.18
CA ASN A 70 -25.89 -3.64 -26.77
C ASN A 70 -25.34 -4.66 -27.77
N LEU A 71 -26.21 -5.49 -28.33
CA LEU A 71 -25.85 -6.37 -29.45
C LEU A 71 -25.44 -5.56 -30.68
N ASN A 72 -26.14 -4.46 -30.98
CA ASN A 72 -25.78 -3.58 -32.10
C ASN A 72 -24.41 -2.92 -31.90
N ASN A 73 -24.08 -2.49 -30.67
CA ASN A 73 -22.78 -1.92 -30.34
C ASN A 73 -21.67 -2.96 -30.46
N ALA A 74 -21.86 -4.17 -29.95
CA ALA A 74 -20.89 -5.26 -30.08
C ALA A 74 -20.60 -5.58 -31.56
N VAL A 75 -21.64 -5.73 -32.38
CA VAL A 75 -21.47 -5.99 -33.82
C VAL A 75 -20.86 -4.79 -34.56
N SER A 76 -21.18 -3.55 -34.16
CA SER A 76 -20.55 -2.34 -34.70
C SER A 76 -19.05 -2.31 -34.44
N THR A 77 -18.62 -2.63 -33.22
CA THR A 77 -17.21 -2.75 -32.84
C THR A 77 -16.52 -3.85 -33.65
N LEU A 78 -17.11 -5.05 -33.72
CA LEU A 78 -16.55 -6.14 -34.53
C LEU A 78 -16.40 -5.76 -36.01
N ARG A 79 -17.37 -5.06 -36.58
CA ARG A 79 -17.28 -4.60 -37.98
C ARG A 79 -16.18 -3.57 -38.17
N LYS A 80 -15.97 -2.65 -37.23
CA LYS A 80 -14.86 -1.69 -37.32
C LYS A 80 -13.51 -2.41 -37.31
N THR A 81 -13.39 -3.44 -36.48
CA THR A 81 -12.15 -4.20 -36.33
C THR A 81 -11.89 -5.17 -37.49
N LEU A 82 -12.92 -5.86 -37.99
CA LEU A 82 -12.80 -6.98 -38.93
C LEU A 82 -13.05 -6.61 -40.40
N GLY A 83 -13.19 -5.33 -40.76
CA GLY A 83 -13.37 -4.94 -42.18
C GLY A 83 -14.83 -4.88 -42.66
N GLY A 84 -15.77 -4.58 -41.75
CA GLY A 84 -17.11 -4.09 -42.06
C GLY A 84 -18.16 -5.17 -42.34
N ASN A 85 -19.21 -4.79 -43.08
CA ASN A 85 -20.37 -5.65 -43.39
C ASN A 85 -20.04 -6.87 -44.27
N ARG A 86 -18.80 -6.98 -44.77
CA ARG A 86 -18.33 -8.12 -45.58
C ARG A 86 -18.09 -9.36 -44.72
N ILE A 87 -17.64 -9.19 -43.47
CA ILE A 87 -17.35 -10.29 -42.54
C ILE A 87 -18.58 -10.65 -41.70
N ILE A 88 -19.27 -9.66 -41.14
CA ILE A 88 -20.49 -9.89 -40.36
C ILE A 88 -21.66 -9.22 -41.09
N GLN A 89 -22.57 -10.02 -41.64
CA GLN A 89 -23.75 -9.55 -42.37
C GLN A 89 -24.96 -9.42 -41.44
N THR A 90 -25.73 -8.34 -41.59
CA THR A 90 -27.03 -8.19 -40.91
C THR A 90 -28.09 -8.88 -41.76
N VAL A 91 -28.85 -9.80 -41.17
CA VAL A 91 -30.09 -10.31 -41.77
C VAL A 91 -31.26 -9.52 -41.15
N PRO A 92 -31.92 -8.62 -41.92
CA PRO A 92 -32.91 -7.70 -41.39
C PRO A 92 -33.99 -8.40 -40.56
N ARG A 93 -34.28 -7.85 -39.37
CA ARG A 93 -35.28 -8.34 -38.40
C ARG A 93 -35.05 -9.77 -37.88
N ARG A 94 -33.89 -10.39 -38.12
CA ARG A 94 -33.62 -11.76 -37.66
C ARG A 94 -32.34 -11.90 -36.84
N GLY A 95 -31.22 -11.35 -37.30
CA GLY A 95 -29.93 -11.56 -36.62
C GLY A 95 -28.72 -11.27 -37.48
N TYR A 96 -27.64 -12.00 -37.20
CA TYR A 96 -26.34 -11.81 -37.83
C TYR A 96 -25.79 -13.11 -38.39
N ARG A 97 -24.99 -13.00 -39.43
CA ARG A 97 -24.29 -14.13 -40.07
C ARG A 97 -22.82 -13.78 -40.24
N PHE A 98 -21.95 -14.69 -39.83
CA PHE A 98 -20.53 -14.62 -40.17
C PHE A 98 -20.34 -15.16 -41.60
N ALA A 99 -19.94 -14.28 -42.51
CA ALA A 99 -19.92 -14.52 -43.95
C ALA A 99 -18.52 -14.66 -44.54
N ALA A 100 -17.48 -14.46 -43.73
CA ALA A 100 -16.11 -14.77 -44.15
C ALA A 100 -15.87 -16.29 -44.12
N ASP A 101 -15.00 -16.76 -45.01
CA ASP A 101 -14.54 -18.14 -45.02
C ASP A 101 -13.60 -18.37 -43.82
N VAL A 102 -13.85 -19.42 -43.03
CA VAL A 102 -13.08 -19.72 -41.81
C VAL A 102 -12.51 -21.13 -41.90
N SER A 103 -11.19 -21.24 -41.83
CA SER A 103 -10.48 -22.50 -41.65
C SER A 103 -10.25 -22.77 -40.17
N ARG A 104 -10.42 -24.02 -39.75
CA ARG A 104 -10.04 -24.47 -38.40
C ARG A 104 -8.69 -25.17 -38.48
N VAL A 105 -7.69 -24.64 -37.80
CA VAL A 105 -6.31 -25.16 -37.78
C VAL A 105 -6.03 -25.74 -36.41
N ALA A 106 -5.39 -26.91 -36.36
CA ALA A 106 -4.91 -27.53 -35.12
C ALA A 106 -3.39 -27.42 -35.08
N GLU A 107 -2.84 -26.98 -33.95
CA GLU A 107 -1.39 -26.86 -33.75
C GLU A 107 -0.96 -27.68 -32.53
N GLU A 108 0.15 -28.41 -32.65
CA GLU A 108 0.75 -29.16 -31.54
C GLU A 108 1.67 -28.24 -30.73
N GLU A 109 1.41 -28.15 -29.42
CA GLU A 109 2.16 -27.30 -28.52
C GLU A 109 3.52 -27.95 -28.17
N ILE A 110 4.62 -27.37 -28.68
CA ILE A 110 5.97 -27.61 -28.14
C ILE A 110 6.21 -26.51 -27.10
N GLU A 111 6.33 -26.87 -25.82
CA GLU A 111 6.73 -25.93 -24.76
C GLU A 111 8.18 -25.48 -25.01
N GLU A 112 8.34 -24.36 -25.73
CA GLU A 112 9.60 -23.64 -25.86
C GLU A 112 9.58 -22.39 -24.98
N ILE A 113 10.47 -22.40 -23.98
CA ILE A 113 10.76 -21.27 -23.09
C ILE A 113 11.43 -20.17 -23.92
N VAL A 114 10.80 -19.00 -24.05
CA VAL A 114 11.45 -17.81 -24.65
C VAL A 114 11.23 -16.55 -23.81
N ILE A 115 12.37 -15.90 -23.61
CA ILE A 115 12.71 -14.74 -22.80
C ILE A 115 12.12 -13.45 -23.40
N GLU A 116 11.61 -12.58 -22.53
CA GLU A 116 11.13 -11.21 -22.77
C GLU A 116 12.02 -10.40 -23.74
N ARG A 117 11.40 -9.83 -24.78
CA ARG A 117 11.99 -8.73 -25.57
C ARG A 117 11.06 -7.52 -25.50
N ARG A 118 11.52 -6.48 -24.80
CA ARG A 118 10.93 -5.14 -24.77
C ARG A 118 10.97 -4.50 -26.16
N THR A 119 9.83 -4.02 -26.65
CA THR A 119 9.76 -3.15 -27.83
C THR A 119 9.61 -1.70 -27.39
N VAL A 120 10.50 -0.85 -27.90
CA VAL A 120 10.51 0.62 -27.73
C VAL A 120 9.55 1.22 -28.76
N SER A 121 8.56 2.00 -28.34
CA SER A 121 7.77 2.85 -29.25
C SER A 121 8.39 4.25 -29.35
N GLN A 122 8.72 4.65 -30.57
CA GLN A 122 9.07 6.01 -30.97
C GLN A 122 7.79 6.79 -31.31
N THR A 123 7.63 7.98 -30.72
CA THR A 123 6.57 8.93 -31.04
C THR A 123 6.94 9.75 -32.28
N THR A 124 6.16 9.66 -33.35
CA THR A 124 6.21 10.61 -34.48
C THR A 124 5.15 11.69 -34.27
N ILE A 125 5.60 12.94 -34.15
CA ILE A 125 4.77 14.14 -34.15
C ILE A 125 4.37 14.43 -35.59
N LEU A 126 3.07 14.46 -35.87
CA LEU A 126 2.53 15.06 -37.09
C LEU A 126 1.87 16.40 -36.71
N THR A 127 2.52 17.46 -37.15
CA THR A 127 2.01 18.82 -37.22
C THR A 127 0.92 18.87 -38.30
N GLU A 128 -0.27 19.36 -37.98
CA GLU A 128 -1.29 19.67 -38.98
C GLU A 128 -1.66 21.14 -38.98
N SER A 129 -1.67 21.65 -40.22
CA SER A 129 -1.77 23.03 -40.69
C SER A 129 -3.19 23.57 -40.63
N GLU A 130 -3.28 24.89 -40.45
CA GLU A 130 -4.48 25.73 -40.60
C GLU A 130 -5.21 25.52 -41.93
N GLY A 131 -6.53 25.65 -41.89
CA GLY A 131 -7.42 25.70 -43.06
C GLY A 131 -8.81 26.20 -42.67
N ALA A 132 -8.98 27.52 -42.66
CA ALA A 132 -10.26 28.20 -42.44
C ALA A 132 -11.15 28.15 -43.71
N ALA A 133 -12.43 27.82 -43.54
CA ALA A 133 -13.49 28.13 -44.51
C ALA A 133 -14.79 28.47 -43.77
N GLY A 134 -15.27 29.69 -43.98
CA GLY A 134 -16.42 30.28 -43.27
C GLY A 134 -17.78 29.86 -43.82
N LEU A 135 -18.82 30.08 -42.99
CA LEU A 135 -20.22 30.05 -43.39
C LEU A 135 -20.91 31.33 -42.91
N ASN A 136 -21.62 31.95 -43.84
CA ASN A 136 -22.36 33.21 -43.73
C ASN A 136 -23.75 32.96 -43.06
N PRO A 137 -24.29 33.87 -42.23
CA PRO A 137 -25.56 33.69 -41.55
C PRO A 137 -26.70 34.44 -42.28
N GLU A 138 -27.85 33.80 -42.49
CA GLU A 138 -29.18 34.43 -42.35
C GLU A 138 -30.35 33.48 -42.62
N ALA A 139 -31.50 33.83 -42.03
CA ALA A 139 -32.86 33.27 -42.19
C ALA A 139 -33.23 31.99 -41.40
N SER A 140 -33.85 32.18 -40.23
CA SER A 140 -35.33 32.13 -40.11
C SER A 140 -35.79 31.80 -38.67
N ARG A 141 -35.93 32.87 -37.87
CA ARG A 141 -36.68 32.90 -36.61
C ARG A 141 -38.18 32.72 -36.90
N LYS A 142 -38.76 31.54 -36.66
CA LYS A 142 -40.22 31.45 -36.41
C LYS A 142 -40.75 30.24 -35.62
N TYR A 143 -39.91 29.36 -35.06
CA TYR A 143 -40.39 28.17 -34.33
C TYR A 143 -39.92 28.04 -32.87
N ILE A 144 -39.20 29.02 -32.33
CA ILE A 144 -38.56 28.90 -30.99
C ILE A 144 -39.58 29.02 -29.83
N GLY A 145 -40.75 29.62 -30.04
CA GLY A 145 -41.74 29.85 -28.99
C GLY A 145 -42.47 28.60 -28.48
N TRP A 146 -42.60 27.55 -29.29
CA TRP A 146 -43.37 26.34 -28.92
C TRP A 146 -42.52 25.19 -28.37
N PHE A 147 -41.20 25.22 -28.57
CA PHE A 147 -40.28 24.21 -28.03
C PHE A 147 -39.87 24.47 -26.57
N LEU A 148 -39.93 25.72 -26.10
CA LEU A 148 -39.53 26.07 -24.74
C LEU A 148 -40.58 25.71 -23.67
N ALA A 149 -41.87 25.66 -24.03
CA ALA A 149 -42.94 25.34 -23.08
C ALA A 149 -43.13 23.82 -22.85
N SER A 150 -42.88 22.99 -23.88
CA SER A 150 -42.99 21.53 -23.81
C SER A 150 -41.76 20.87 -23.16
N GLY A 151 -40.56 21.46 -23.34
CA GLY A 151 -39.35 21.02 -22.66
C GLY A 151 -39.39 21.22 -21.14
N LEU A 152 -39.98 22.33 -20.67
CA LEU A 152 -40.04 22.64 -19.23
C LEU A 152 -41.02 21.71 -18.48
N ALA A 153 -42.14 21.33 -19.10
CA ALA A 153 -43.09 20.39 -18.53
C ALA A 153 -42.53 18.97 -18.42
N LEU A 154 -41.73 18.52 -19.40
CA LEU A 154 -41.05 17.22 -19.37
C LEU A 154 -39.93 17.16 -18.32
N ILE A 155 -39.22 18.27 -18.09
CA ILE A 155 -38.18 18.36 -17.06
C ILE A 155 -38.82 18.31 -15.65
N VAL A 156 -39.95 19.00 -15.43
CA VAL A 156 -40.65 18.96 -14.14
C VAL A 156 -41.21 17.57 -13.82
N VAL A 157 -41.71 16.84 -14.83
CA VAL A 157 -42.16 15.44 -14.66
C VAL A 157 -40.97 14.50 -14.43
N ALA A 158 -39.86 14.68 -15.15
CA ALA A 158 -38.65 13.88 -14.96
C ALA A 158 -38.02 14.08 -13.57
N VAL A 159 -37.97 15.32 -13.07
CA VAL A 159 -37.50 15.64 -11.72
C VAL A 159 -38.47 15.13 -10.66
N GLY A 160 -39.78 15.19 -10.90
CA GLY A 160 -40.79 14.61 -10.01
C GLY A 160 -40.67 13.08 -9.88
N VAL A 161 -40.42 12.38 -11.00
CA VAL A 161 -40.21 10.91 -10.99
C VAL A 161 -38.87 10.54 -10.38
N PHE A 162 -37.83 11.37 -10.55
CA PHE A 162 -36.51 11.18 -9.93
C PHE A 162 -36.53 11.45 -8.42
N MET A 163 -37.37 12.35 -7.91
CA MET A 163 -37.52 12.59 -6.47
C MET A 163 -38.46 11.57 -5.78
N LEU A 164 -39.35 10.91 -6.53
CA LEU A 164 -40.23 9.84 -5.99
C LEU A 164 -39.58 8.45 -6.00
N LYS A 165 -38.50 8.25 -6.76
CA LYS A 165 -37.63 7.08 -6.64
C LYS A 165 -36.40 7.48 -5.82
N GLY A 166 -36.41 7.17 -4.52
CA GLY A 166 -35.25 7.37 -3.64
C GLY A 166 -33.95 6.80 -4.24
N PRO A 167 -32.78 7.23 -3.75
CA PRO A 167 -31.48 6.91 -4.37
C PRO A 167 -31.42 5.42 -4.68
N THR A 168 -31.21 5.09 -5.95
CA THR A 168 -31.11 3.71 -6.41
C THR A 168 -29.91 3.07 -5.75
N SER A 169 -30.20 2.32 -4.70
CA SER A 169 -29.29 1.41 -4.03
C SER A 169 -28.57 0.57 -5.08
N GLY A 170 -27.24 0.71 -5.16
CA GLY A 170 -26.39 -0.20 -5.94
C GLY A 170 -26.64 -1.64 -5.51
N ARG A 171 -26.39 -2.60 -6.40
CA ARG A 171 -26.52 -4.03 -6.08
C ARG A 171 -25.76 -4.32 -4.77
N PRO A 172 -26.41 -4.93 -3.76
CA PRO A 172 -25.68 -5.38 -2.58
C PRO A 172 -24.64 -6.39 -3.04
N PHE A 173 -23.41 -6.14 -2.62
CA PHE A 173 -22.29 -7.02 -2.85
C PHE A 173 -22.65 -8.44 -2.36
N ALA A 174 -22.32 -9.48 -3.14
CA ALA A 174 -22.49 -10.85 -2.66
C ALA A 174 -21.79 -11.00 -1.30
N SER A 175 -22.47 -11.62 -0.33
CA SER A 175 -22.03 -11.72 1.06
C SER A 175 -20.84 -12.68 1.20
N VAL A 176 -19.64 -12.19 0.91
CA VAL A 176 -18.39 -12.86 1.26
C VAL A 176 -17.90 -12.20 2.55
N GLN A 177 -17.80 -12.98 3.64
CA GLN A 177 -17.11 -12.54 4.85
C GLN A 177 -15.61 -12.38 4.54
N ASN A 178 -14.97 -11.36 5.12
CA ASN A 178 -13.56 -10.98 4.95
C ASN A 178 -13.23 -10.40 3.56
N LYS A 179 -13.64 -9.14 3.35
CA LYS A 179 -13.23 -8.39 2.16
C LYS A 179 -11.87 -7.72 2.33
N THR A 180 -10.99 -7.85 1.34
CA THR A 180 -9.71 -7.12 1.32
C THR A 180 -9.82 -5.86 0.47
N ILE A 181 -9.49 -4.69 1.01
CA ILE A 181 -9.61 -3.41 0.32
C ILE A 181 -8.28 -2.66 0.32
N ALA A 182 -7.87 -2.19 -0.85
CA ALA A 182 -6.80 -1.21 -1.00
C ALA A 182 -7.38 0.22 -1.08
N ILE A 183 -6.72 1.19 -0.46
CA ILE A 183 -7.13 2.59 -0.50
C ILE A 183 -5.95 3.41 -1.00
N LEU A 184 -6.10 4.01 -2.18
CA LEU A 184 -5.04 4.76 -2.84
C LEU A 184 -5.03 6.22 -2.37
N PRO A 185 -3.86 6.88 -2.38
CA PRO A 185 -3.80 8.32 -2.26
C PRO A 185 -4.63 8.99 -3.36
N LEU A 186 -5.34 10.07 -3.01
CA LEU A 186 -6.15 10.79 -3.99
C LEU A 186 -5.25 11.50 -5.01
N LYS A 187 -5.66 11.51 -6.29
CA LYS A 187 -4.93 12.19 -7.36
C LYS A 187 -5.24 13.68 -7.35
N ILE A 188 -4.23 14.53 -7.30
CA ILE A 188 -4.42 15.99 -7.36
C ILE A 188 -4.82 16.40 -8.80
N ILE A 189 -5.89 17.19 -8.97
CA ILE A 189 -6.32 17.74 -10.27
C ILE A 189 -6.34 19.28 -10.21
N GLY A 190 -5.55 19.97 -11.05
CA GLY A 190 -5.55 21.44 -11.14
C GLY A 190 -4.60 22.02 -12.18
N ASN A 191 -4.86 23.27 -12.61
CA ASN A 191 -4.07 24.04 -13.60
C ASN A 191 -3.15 25.12 -12.98
N GLY A 192 -2.86 25.08 -11.67
CA GLY A 192 -2.00 26.06 -11.01
C GLY A 192 -1.52 25.58 -9.65
N GLU A 193 -0.29 25.94 -9.32
CA GLU A 193 0.49 25.90 -8.05
C GLU A 193 -0.01 25.10 -6.82
N VAL A 194 -0.77 24.02 -6.96
CA VAL A 194 -0.84 23.02 -5.89
C VAL A 194 0.53 22.36 -5.88
N LYS A 195 1.37 22.76 -4.92
CA LYS A 195 2.67 22.12 -4.70
C LYS A 195 2.41 20.62 -4.61
N SER A 196 3.21 19.85 -5.35
CA SER A 196 3.25 18.39 -5.32
C SER A 196 3.37 17.76 -3.91
N ASP A 197 3.57 18.58 -2.87
CA ASP A 197 3.80 18.20 -1.48
C ASP A 197 2.58 18.42 -0.55
N ASP A 198 1.37 18.68 -1.07
CA ASP A 198 0.15 18.76 -0.23
C ASP A 198 -0.09 17.39 0.44
N PRO A 199 -0.08 17.29 1.79
CA PRO A 199 -0.29 16.03 2.50
C PRO A 199 -1.75 15.58 2.50
N ALA A 200 -2.73 16.44 2.17
CA ALA A 200 -4.15 16.15 2.33
C ALA A 200 -4.63 14.93 1.52
N PRO A 201 -4.26 14.74 0.24
CA PRO A 201 -4.66 13.57 -0.53
C PRO A 201 -4.25 12.22 0.09
N PHE A 202 -3.04 12.16 0.65
CA PHE A 202 -2.55 10.99 1.36
C PHE A 202 -3.21 10.85 2.74
N GLY A 203 -3.36 11.96 3.46
CA GLY A 203 -3.96 11.99 4.79
C GLY A 203 -5.43 11.55 4.83
N ILE A 204 -6.25 12.01 3.87
CA ILE A 204 -7.65 11.58 3.73
C ILE A 204 -7.73 10.07 3.50
N ALA A 205 -6.86 9.54 2.63
CA ALA A 205 -6.79 8.11 2.35
C ALA A 205 -6.34 7.31 3.58
N GLU A 206 -5.33 7.78 4.34
CA GLU A 206 -4.89 7.13 5.59
C GLU A 206 -6.00 7.15 6.65
N ASN A 207 -6.74 8.25 6.79
CA ASN A 207 -7.83 8.31 7.76
C ASN A 207 -9.01 7.41 7.36
N LEU A 208 -9.35 7.37 6.06
CA LEU A 208 -10.35 6.41 5.57
C LEU A 208 -9.92 4.97 5.86
N ALA A 209 -8.65 4.65 5.60
CA ALA A 209 -8.09 3.33 5.94
C ALA A 209 -8.16 3.04 7.44
N ALA A 210 -7.87 4.04 8.27
CA ALA A 210 -7.94 3.93 9.71
C ALA A 210 -9.35 3.61 10.22
N ARG A 211 -10.34 4.36 9.75
CA ARG A 211 -11.75 4.19 10.14
C ARG A 211 -12.33 2.87 9.67
N LEU A 212 -12.02 2.45 8.44
CA LEU A 212 -12.48 1.18 7.89
C LEU A 212 -11.73 -0.03 8.48
N GLY A 213 -10.45 0.13 8.85
CA GLY A 213 -9.61 -0.97 9.36
C GLY A 213 -10.07 -1.54 10.71
N GLY A 214 -10.91 -0.82 11.46
CA GLY A 214 -11.54 -1.27 12.71
C GLY A 214 -12.86 -2.03 12.53
N LEU A 215 -13.33 -2.21 11.28
CA LEU A 215 -14.57 -2.91 10.99
C LEU A 215 -14.37 -4.42 10.88
N ARG A 216 -15.22 -5.19 11.57
CA ARG A 216 -15.16 -6.65 11.48
C ARG A 216 -15.54 -7.15 10.09
N GLY A 217 -14.85 -8.20 9.64
CA GLY A 217 -15.08 -8.76 8.31
C GLY A 217 -14.43 -7.96 7.17
N LEU A 218 -13.56 -7.00 7.51
CA LEU A 218 -12.79 -6.21 6.57
C LEU A 218 -11.29 -6.30 6.86
N THR A 219 -10.50 -6.54 5.82
CA THR A 219 -9.05 -6.37 5.82
C THR A 219 -8.74 -5.13 5.00
N VAL A 220 -8.24 -4.09 5.65
CA VAL A 220 -7.86 -2.84 4.96
C VAL A 220 -6.35 -2.82 4.80
N LEU A 221 -5.90 -2.78 3.56
CA LEU A 221 -4.49 -2.65 3.22
C LEU A 221 -4.03 -1.22 3.50
N SER A 222 -2.81 -1.10 3.94
CA SER A 222 -2.15 0.17 4.22
C SER A 222 -2.11 1.07 2.99
N THR A 223 -2.51 2.33 3.19
CA THR A 223 -2.40 3.37 2.16
C THR A 223 -0.97 3.58 1.69
N ARG A 224 0.05 3.25 2.51
CA ARG A 224 1.47 3.36 2.12
C ARG A 224 1.86 2.35 1.06
N ALA A 225 1.41 1.10 1.20
CA ALA A 225 1.59 0.06 0.20
C ALA A 225 1.00 0.49 -1.16
N SER A 226 -0.23 1.00 -1.14
CA SER A 226 -0.89 1.55 -2.32
C SER A 226 -0.18 2.78 -2.89
N ALA A 227 0.28 3.70 -2.04
CA ALA A 227 1.02 4.88 -2.47
C ALA A 227 2.31 4.51 -3.20
N ARG A 228 3.05 3.52 -2.68
CA ARG A 228 4.29 3.03 -3.30
C ARG A 228 4.06 2.48 -4.70
N LEU A 229 3.01 1.67 -4.89
CA LEU A 229 2.67 1.18 -6.23
C LEU A 229 2.21 2.32 -7.15
N ALA A 230 1.49 3.30 -6.60
CA ALA A 230 1.01 4.47 -7.34
C ALA A 230 2.13 5.38 -7.87
N GLU A 231 3.38 5.21 -7.43
CA GLU A 231 4.55 5.90 -8.00
C GLU A 231 4.89 5.45 -9.42
N SER A 232 4.57 4.19 -9.77
CA SER A 232 4.92 3.59 -11.07
C SER A 232 3.74 3.02 -11.84
N GLU A 233 2.62 2.78 -11.15
CA GLU A 233 1.38 2.27 -11.72
C GLU A 233 0.28 3.33 -11.59
N THR A 234 -0.47 3.59 -12.66
CA THR A 234 -1.53 4.61 -12.63
C THR A 234 -2.93 4.03 -12.62
N ASP A 235 -3.06 2.76 -13.02
CA ASP A 235 -4.33 2.04 -13.02
C ASP A 235 -4.66 1.51 -11.61
N PRO A 236 -5.75 1.97 -10.97
CA PRO A 236 -6.16 1.49 -9.66
C PRO A 236 -6.46 -0.03 -9.63
N LEU A 237 -6.95 -0.61 -10.73
CA LEU A 237 -7.24 -2.05 -10.79
C LEU A 237 -5.95 -2.86 -10.77
N ALA A 238 -4.95 -2.48 -11.57
CA ALA A 238 -3.62 -3.08 -11.55
C ALA A 238 -2.96 -2.97 -10.16
N ILE A 239 -3.10 -1.83 -9.47
CA ILE A 239 -2.62 -1.67 -8.09
C ILE A 239 -3.36 -2.65 -7.16
N GLY A 240 -4.69 -2.70 -7.24
CA GLY A 240 -5.51 -3.63 -6.45
C GLY A 240 -5.11 -5.10 -6.65
N GLN A 241 -4.88 -5.52 -7.91
CA GLN A 241 -4.44 -6.87 -8.26
C GLN A 241 -3.06 -7.19 -7.67
N LYS A 242 -2.08 -6.29 -7.81
CA LYS A 242 -0.72 -6.44 -7.26
C LYS A 242 -0.74 -6.55 -5.73
N LEU A 243 -1.67 -5.87 -5.08
CA LEU A 243 -1.86 -5.90 -3.62
C LEU A 243 -2.72 -7.08 -3.14
N GLY A 244 -3.31 -7.87 -4.03
CA GLY A 244 -4.26 -8.93 -3.66
C GLY A 244 -5.56 -8.40 -3.05
N ALA A 245 -5.95 -7.18 -3.38
CA ALA A 245 -7.20 -6.59 -2.93
C ALA A 245 -8.38 -7.09 -3.77
N GLN A 246 -9.56 -7.20 -3.15
CA GLN A 246 -10.82 -7.53 -3.82
C GLN A 246 -11.56 -6.28 -4.28
N ALA A 247 -11.38 -5.16 -3.57
CA ALA A 247 -11.84 -3.85 -4.02
C ALA A 247 -10.75 -2.80 -3.83
N VAL A 248 -10.80 -1.76 -4.65
CA VAL A 248 -9.88 -0.63 -4.59
C VAL A 248 -10.68 0.67 -4.49
N ILE A 249 -10.31 1.52 -3.53
CA ILE A 249 -10.82 2.88 -3.42
C ILE A 249 -9.78 3.82 -4.04
N ASP A 250 -10.17 4.51 -5.11
CA ASP A 250 -9.38 5.57 -5.74
C ASP A 250 -10.20 6.85 -5.86
N GLY A 251 -9.53 7.94 -6.23
CA GLY A 251 -10.21 9.22 -6.34
C GLY A 251 -9.32 10.35 -6.76
N SER A 252 -9.93 11.54 -6.82
CA SER A 252 -9.25 12.79 -7.07
C SER A 252 -9.57 13.83 -6.02
N TYR A 253 -8.61 14.74 -5.85
CA TYR A 253 -8.65 15.86 -4.93
C TYR A 253 -8.32 17.12 -5.72
N GLN A 254 -9.21 18.10 -5.67
CA GLN A 254 -9.02 19.38 -6.35
C GLN A 254 -9.29 20.49 -5.36
N VAL A 255 -8.32 21.40 -5.22
CA VAL A 255 -8.47 22.63 -4.44
C VAL A 255 -8.73 23.78 -5.39
N THR A 256 -9.72 24.59 -5.06
CA THR A 256 -9.99 25.92 -5.61
C THR A 256 -9.99 26.92 -4.46
N ASP A 257 -9.91 28.23 -4.73
CA ASP A 257 -9.63 29.28 -3.72
C ASP A 257 -10.39 29.19 -2.39
N ASP A 258 -11.62 28.64 -2.37
CA ASP A 258 -12.42 28.45 -1.14
C ASP A 258 -13.05 27.06 -1.01
N LYS A 259 -12.80 26.15 -1.97
CA LYS A 259 -13.48 24.85 -2.02
C LYS A 259 -12.55 23.70 -2.35
N VAL A 260 -12.85 22.57 -1.71
CA VAL A 260 -12.23 21.29 -1.95
C VAL A 260 -13.25 20.38 -2.62
N LYS A 261 -12.91 19.93 -3.83
CA LYS A 261 -13.67 18.92 -4.55
C LYS A 261 -12.98 17.57 -4.42
N VAL A 262 -13.72 16.60 -3.91
CA VAL A 262 -13.26 15.23 -3.78
C VAL A 262 -14.19 14.31 -4.54
N LEU A 263 -13.63 13.55 -5.47
CA LEU A 263 -14.32 12.46 -6.16
C LEU A 263 -13.69 11.17 -5.69
N ILE A 264 -14.46 10.28 -5.09
CA ILE A 264 -13.98 8.96 -4.67
C ILE A 264 -14.89 7.91 -5.28
N ARG A 265 -14.30 6.80 -5.68
CA ARG A 265 -15.04 5.63 -6.14
C ARG A 265 -14.40 4.37 -5.59
N MET A 266 -15.22 3.34 -5.53
CA MET A 266 -14.82 2.00 -5.15
C MET A 266 -15.06 1.08 -6.34
N LEU A 267 -14.02 0.36 -6.74
CA LEU A 267 -14.03 -0.55 -7.87
C LEU A 267 -13.84 -1.98 -7.37
N ASP A 268 -14.57 -2.92 -7.96
CA ASP A 268 -14.31 -4.35 -7.81
C ASP A 268 -13.08 -4.71 -8.66
N VAL A 269 -12.10 -5.37 -8.05
CA VAL A 269 -10.83 -5.70 -8.72
C VAL A 269 -10.99 -6.84 -9.73
N ALA A 270 -11.99 -7.71 -9.56
CA ALA A 270 -12.19 -8.88 -10.41
C ALA A 270 -12.77 -8.54 -11.79
N ASP A 271 -13.72 -7.61 -11.84
CA ASP A 271 -14.41 -7.24 -13.09
C ASP A 271 -14.34 -5.75 -13.45
N GLY A 272 -13.72 -4.93 -12.59
CA GLY A 272 -13.59 -3.49 -12.79
C GLY A 272 -14.89 -2.71 -12.57
N SER A 273 -15.96 -3.36 -12.09
CA SER A 273 -17.24 -2.69 -11.88
C SER A 273 -17.16 -1.64 -10.78
N GLN A 274 -17.86 -0.52 -10.99
CA GLN A 274 -17.98 0.51 -9.97
C GLN A 274 -19.05 0.12 -8.95
N LEU A 275 -18.63 -0.08 -7.72
CA LEU A 275 -19.46 -0.50 -6.60
C LEU A 275 -20.15 0.68 -5.94
N TRP A 276 -19.41 1.78 -5.83
CA TRP A 276 -19.87 3.01 -5.23
C TRP A 276 -19.04 4.18 -5.75
N SER A 277 -19.65 5.37 -5.76
CA SER A 277 -18.96 6.62 -5.99
C SER A 277 -19.58 7.70 -5.13
N GLY A 278 -18.74 8.57 -4.58
CA GLY A 278 -19.13 9.79 -3.87
C GLY A 278 -18.46 10.99 -4.52
N ALA A 279 -19.20 12.08 -4.62
CA ALA A 279 -18.72 13.37 -5.07
C ALA A 279 -19.03 14.41 -4.01
N PHE A 280 -18.02 15.18 -3.62
CA PHE A 280 -18.09 16.13 -2.54
C PHE A 280 -17.52 17.46 -3.01
N ASP A 281 -18.23 18.54 -2.70
CA ASP A 281 -17.86 19.91 -3.04
C ASP A 281 -18.05 20.74 -1.77
N GLU A 282 -17.05 20.66 -0.90
CA GLU A 282 -17.09 21.22 0.45
C GLU A 282 -16.18 22.44 0.52
N LYS A 283 -16.45 23.33 1.48
CA LYS A 283 -15.48 24.37 1.81
C LYS A 283 -14.24 23.76 2.43
N GLN A 284 -13.09 24.43 2.29
CA GLN A 284 -11.85 23.93 2.88
C GLN A 284 -11.92 23.85 4.43
N GLU A 285 -12.75 24.68 5.06
CA GLU A 285 -13.08 24.65 6.49
C GLU A 285 -13.96 23.46 6.91
N ASP A 286 -14.71 22.87 5.97
CA ASP A 286 -15.64 21.76 6.21
C ASP A 286 -15.05 20.37 5.89
N ILE A 287 -13.73 20.29 5.65
CA ILE A 287 -13.03 19.03 5.28
C ILE A 287 -13.19 17.90 6.31
N LEU A 288 -13.52 18.23 7.56
CA LEU A 288 -13.84 17.24 8.60
C LEU A 288 -15.14 16.49 8.32
N ARG A 289 -16.20 17.20 7.94
CA ARG A 289 -17.52 16.62 7.64
C ARG A 289 -17.45 15.69 6.42
N LEU A 290 -16.60 16.06 5.47
CA LEU A 290 -16.30 15.25 4.29
C LEU A 290 -15.84 13.85 4.70
N GLU A 291 -14.89 13.74 5.63
CA GLU A 291 -14.33 12.45 6.01
C GLU A 291 -15.30 11.55 6.77
N ASP A 292 -16.09 12.10 7.68
CA ASP A 292 -17.13 11.33 8.39
C ASP A 292 -18.14 10.74 7.39
N THR A 293 -18.52 11.57 6.42
CA THR A 293 -19.44 11.17 5.35
C THR A 293 -18.82 10.12 4.44
N LEU A 294 -17.55 10.30 4.05
CA LEU A 294 -16.79 9.35 3.22
C LEU A 294 -16.68 7.98 3.88
N ALA A 295 -16.25 7.93 5.13
CA ALA A 295 -16.07 6.67 5.85
C ALA A 295 -17.40 5.93 6.03
N SER A 296 -18.47 6.65 6.38
CA SER A 296 -19.81 6.08 6.55
C SER A 296 -20.38 5.57 5.23
N GLN A 297 -20.26 6.34 4.14
CA GLN A 297 -20.75 5.91 2.82
C GLN A 297 -19.94 4.73 2.26
N ALA A 298 -18.62 4.73 2.42
CA ALA A 298 -17.76 3.61 2.03
C ALA A 298 -18.07 2.34 2.83
N ALA A 299 -18.31 2.45 4.14
CA ALA A 299 -18.68 1.30 4.96
C ALA A 299 -20.06 0.71 4.55
N ASN A 300 -21.03 1.59 4.27
CA ASN A 300 -22.38 1.18 3.84
C ASN A 300 -22.38 0.52 2.46
N SER A 301 -21.58 1.01 1.50
CA SER A 301 -21.51 0.42 0.16
C SER A 301 -20.94 -1.00 0.16
N LEU A 302 -20.09 -1.32 1.13
CA LEU A 302 -19.54 -2.65 1.32
C LEU A 302 -20.57 -3.67 1.83
N SER A 303 -21.81 -3.25 2.11
CA SER A 303 -22.89 -4.09 2.64
C SER A 303 -22.50 -4.81 3.94
N LEU A 304 -21.66 -4.17 4.75
CA LEU A 304 -21.20 -4.71 6.03
C LEU A 304 -22.34 -4.67 7.06
N ARG A 305 -22.49 -5.74 7.83
CA ARG A 305 -23.34 -5.71 9.03
C ARG A 305 -22.57 -5.03 10.15
N LEU A 306 -22.73 -3.71 10.25
CA LEU A 306 -22.08 -2.90 11.28
C LEU A 306 -22.85 -3.00 12.61
N THR A 307 -22.10 -3.10 13.70
CA THR A 307 -22.60 -2.95 15.06
C THR A 307 -22.89 -1.47 15.37
N ALA A 308 -23.73 -1.21 16.37
CA ALA A 308 -24.01 0.16 16.80
C ALA A 308 -22.75 0.91 17.28
N ASP A 309 -21.76 0.20 17.85
CA ASP A 309 -20.48 0.78 18.24
C ASP A 309 -19.58 1.11 17.03
N GLU A 310 -19.60 0.29 15.97
CA GLU A 310 -18.90 0.59 14.72
C GLU A 310 -19.49 1.83 14.03
N ILE A 311 -20.83 1.94 13.94
CA ILE A 311 -21.50 3.11 13.36
C ILE A 311 -21.12 4.38 14.13
N ARG A 312 -21.25 4.38 15.46
CA ARG A 312 -20.87 5.54 16.29
C ARG A 312 -19.41 5.95 16.13
N ARG A 313 -18.49 5.01 15.91
CA ARG A 313 -17.07 5.30 15.67
C ARG A 313 -16.84 5.91 14.28
N LEU A 314 -17.59 5.50 13.27
CA LEU A 314 -17.50 6.06 11.92
C LEU A 314 -18.06 7.49 11.86
N GLU A 315 -19.09 7.81 12.66
CA GLU A 315 -19.79 9.09 12.65
C GLU A 315 -19.17 10.17 13.55
N LYS A 316 -18.26 9.80 14.47
CA LYS A 316 -17.65 10.75 15.41
C LYS A 316 -16.42 11.43 14.76
N PRO A 317 -16.42 12.77 14.59
CA PRO A 317 -15.23 13.50 14.16
C PRO A 317 -14.07 13.32 15.14
N ALA A 318 -12.83 13.36 14.64
CA ALA A 318 -11.64 13.23 15.48
C ALA A 318 -11.30 14.51 16.27
N THR A 319 -11.76 15.66 15.78
CA THR A 319 -11.63 17.01 16.37
C THR A 319 -12.70 17.90 15.73
N ASP A 320 -13.07 19.00 16.40
CA ASP A 320 -13.94 20.04 15.85
C ASP A 320 -13.14 21.17 15.16
N ASP A 321 -11.80 21.13 15.18
CA ASP A 321 -10.91 22.11 14.54
C ASP A 321 -10.29 21.54 13.24
N ALA A 322 -10.76 22.06 12.10
CA ALA A 322 -10.31 21.61 10.79
C ALA A 322 -8.83 21.89 10.51
N GLU A 323 -8.25 22.93 11.10
CA GLU A 323 -6.84 23.26 10.92
C GLU A 323 -5.93 22.38 11.79
N ALA A 324 -6.34 22.11 13.04
CA ALA A 324 -5.69 21.11 13.89
C ALA A 324 -5.64 19.75 13.18
N TYR A 325 -6.72 19.38 12.51
CA TYR A 325 -6.81 18.15 11.76
C TYR A 325 -5.87 18.08 10.54
N LYS A 326 -5.80 19.15 9.73
CA LYS A 326 -4.81 19.23 8.63
C LYS A 326 -3.38 19.08 9.12
N LEU A 327 -3.05 19.72 10.25
CA LEU A 327 -1.76 19.56 10.91
C LEU A 327 -1.53 18.10 11.32
N TYR A 328 -2.50 17.44 11.94
CA TYR A 328 -2.41 16.02 12.25
C TYR A 328 -2.10 15.15 11.02
N LEU A 329 -2.82 15.35 9.90
CA LEU A 329 -2.55 14.63 8.65
C LEU A 329 -1.12 14.85 8.15
N ARG A 330 -0.63 16.09 8.20
CA ARG A 330 0.77 16.40 7.87
C ARG A 330 1.74 15.70 8.81
N GLY A 331 1.45 15.66 10.10
CA GLY A 331 2.26 14.94 11.09
C GLY A 331 2.37 13.46 10.76
N ARG A 332 1.27 12.79 10.40
CA ARG A 332 1.24 11.38 10.00
C ARG A 332 2.03 11.10 8.73
N TYR A 333 1.95 12.02 7.76
CA TYR A 333 2.75 11.95 6.54
C TYR A 333 4.25 12.04 6.85
N GLU A 334 4.68 13.01 7.65
CA GLU A 334 6.09 13.18 8.03
C GLU A 334 6.62 12.01 8.88
N TRP A 335 5.80 11.49 9.80
CA TRP A 335 6.11 10.30 10.60
C TRP A 335 6.34 9.07 9.71
N GLY A 336 5.51 8.92 8.68
CA GLY A 336 5.59 7.81 7.71
C GLY A 336 6.89 7.76 6.91
N LYS A 337 7.64 8.87 6.80
CA LYS A 337 8.95 8.89 6.13
C LYS A 337 10.03 8.12 6.87
N ARG A 338 9.88 7.94 8.20
CA ARG A 338 10.82 7.21 9.06
C ARG A 338 12.28 7.70 8.94
N THR A 339 12.50 8.98 8.67
CA THR A 339 13.82 9.63 8.69
C THR A 339 13.98 10.52 9.92
N GLN A 340 15.21 10.87 10.30
CA GLN A 340 15.45 11.79 11.42
C GLN A 340 14.71 13.12 11.24
N SER A 341 14.81 13.73 10.06
CA SER A 341 14.13 14.99 9.76
C SER A 341 12.61 14.84 9.73
N GLY A 342 12.08 13.75 9.17
CA GLY A 342 10.65 13.47 9.15
C GLY A 342 10.07 13.28 10.56
N LEU A 343 10.76 12.55 11.44
CA LEU A 343 10.35 12.38 12.83
C LEU A 343 10.37 13.70 13.60
N GLN A 344 11.41 14.52 13.45
CA GLN A 344 11.46 15.85 14.07
C GLN A 344 10.36 16.78 13.55
N GLN A 345 10.11 16.78 12.24
CA GLN A 345 9.03 17.56 11.64
C GLN A 345 7.65 17.09 12.12
N SER A 346 7.43 15.78 12.23
CA SER A 346 6.18 15.22 12.74
C SER A 346 5.86 15.72 14.15
N ILE A 347 6.86 15.77 15.06
CA ILE A 347 6.71 16.31 16.42
C ILE A 347 6.31 17.78 16.38
N SER A 348 7.00 18.58 15.55
CA SER A 348 6.71 20.01 15.42
C SER A 348 5.25 20.25 14.99
N VAL A 349 4.79 19.48 14.02
CA VAL A 349 3.44 19.64 13.46
C VAL A 349 2.37 19.07 14.41
N PHE A 350 2.59 17.92 15.06
CA PHE A 350 1.64 17.41 16.06
C PHE A 350 1.49 18.36 17.25
N ARG A 351 2.56 19.02 17.69
CA ARG A 351 2.47 20.06 18.72
C ARG A 351 1.61 21.23 18.27
N GLN A 352 1.77 21.70 17.03
CA GLN A 352 0.90 22.75 16.49
C GLN A 352 -0.57 22.32 16.43
N ALA A 353 -0.86 21.06 16.09
CA ALA A 353 -2.22 20.52 16.14
C ALA A 353 -2.79 20.54 17.57
N ILE A 354 -1.98 20.16 18.57
CA ILE A 354 -2.34 20.19 19.99
C ILE A 354 -2.53 21.62 20.51
N ASP A 355 -1.71 22.57 20.06
CA ASP A 355 -1.85 23.98 20.45
C ASP A 355 -3.16 24.59 19.93
N ARG A 356 -3.66 24.09 18.80
CA ARG A 356 -4.97 24.48 18.24
C ARG A 356 -6.13 23.81 18.95
N ASP A 357 -6.05 22.49 19.11
CA ASP A 357 -7.03 21.71 19.86
C ASP A 357 -6.34 20.86 20.94
N PRO A 358 -6.28 21.36 22.19
CA PRO A 358 -5.71 20.61 23.31
C PRO A 358 -6.46 19.32 23.66
N SER A 359 -7.68 19.14 23.14
CA SER A 359 -8.49 17.93 23.28
C SER A 359 -8.38 16.98 22.09
N PHE A 360 -7.43 17.21 21.17
CA PHE A 360 -7.25 16.36 20.00
C PHE A 360 -6.45 15.09 20.30
N ALA A 361 -7.14 14.03 20.74
CA ALA A 361 -6.52 12.77 21.18
C ALA A 361 -5.56 12.14 20.15
N LEU A 362 -5.88 12.17 18.85
CA LEU A 362 -5.03 11.56 17.81
C LEU A 362 -3.71 12.30 17.61
N ALA A 363 -3.67 13.62 17.81
CA ALA A 363 -2.43 14.39 17.72
C ALA A 363 -1.44 13.99 18.83
N TYR A 364 -1.94 13.73 20.04
CA TYR A 364 -1.12 13.17 21.12
C TYR A 364 -0.64 11.74 20.82
N ALA A 365 -1.46 10.90 20.18
CA ALA A 365 -1.05 9.56 19.76
C ALA A 365 0.08 9.63 18.71
N GLY A 366 -0.06 10.49 17.70
CA GLY A 366 0.99 10.72 16.70
C GLY A 366 2.28 11.26 17.32
N LEU A 367 2.17 12.20 18.26
CA LEU A 367 3.31 12.72 19.02
C LEU A 367 4.02 11.62 19.81
N ALA A 368 3.26 10.71 20.42
CA ALA A 368 3.79 9.56 21.14
C ALA A 368 4.59 8.64 20.21
N ASP A 369 4.00 8.29 19.05
CA ASP A 369 4.65 7.45 18.05
C ASP A 369 5.98 8.06 17.58
N SER A 370 6.02 9.38 17.35
CA SER A 370 7.24 10.06 16.93
C SER A 370 8.34 10.00 17.99
N TYR A 371 8.01 10.22 19.26
CA TYR A 371 9.00 10.13 20.35
C TYR A 371 9.54 8.72 20.53
N ALA A 372 8.68 7.69 20.45
CA ALA A 372 9.12 6.30 20.55
C ALA A 372 10.15 5.96 19.47
N LEU A 373 9.92 6.40 18.24
CA LEU A 373 10.83 6.15 17.12
C LEU A 373 12.12 6.97 17.18
N LEU A 374 12.12 8.18 17.73
CA LEU A 374 13.36 8.92 17.96
C LEU A 374 14.30 8.18 18.93
N ALA A 375 13.73 7.54 19.96
CA ALA A 375 14.50 6.70 20.86
C ALA A 375 15.02 5.46 20.14
N ASP A 376 14.13 4.69 19.50
CA ASP A 376 14.45 3.43 18.82
C ASP A 376 15.55 3.60 17.76
N TYR A 377 15.48 4.69 16.99
CA TYR A 377 16.45 4.98 15.93
C TYR A 377 17.75 5.62 16.46
N ASN A 378 17.92 5.65 17.79
CA ASN A 378 19.09 6.18 18.47
C ASN A 378 19.38 7.65 18.09
N ILE A 379 18.31 8.43 17.82
CA ILE A 379 18.38 9.86 17.50
C ILE A 379 18.37 10.68 18.78
N GLU A 380 17.49 10.34 19.73
CA GLU A 380 17.38 10.97 21.04
C GLU A 380 17.67 9.97 22.17
N PRO A 381 18.15 10.40 23.34
CA PRO A 381 18.38 9.52 24.47
C PRO A 381 17.09 8.79 24.89
N PRO A 382 17.12 7.46 25.11
CA PRO A 382 15.96 6.68 25.54
C PRO A 382 15.28 7.25 26.80
N ALA A 383 16.10 7.63 27.78
CA ALA A 383 15.66 8.23 29.05
C ALA A 383 14.95 9.59 28.88
N GLU A 384 15.08 10.26 27.73
CA GLU A 384 14.37 11.50 27.44
C GLU A 384 13.16 11.29 26.53
N ALA A 385 13.30 10.44 25.51
CA ALA A 385 12.30 10.26 24.47
C ALA A 385 11.18 9.30 24.90
N PHE A 386 11.48 8.16 25.54
CA PHE A 386 10.44 7.21 25.96
C PHE A 386 9.48 7.77 27.01
N PRO A 387 9.93 8.52 28.05
CA PRO A 387 8.99 9.17 28.97
C PRO A 387 8.06 10.17 28.29
N LYS A 388 8.55 10.91 27.28
CA LYS A 388 7.72 11.82 26.46
C LYS A 388 6.72 11.04 25.62
N ALA A 389 7.13 9.92 25.03
CA ALA A 389 6.25 9.02 24.29
C ALA A 389 5.12 8.49 25.18
N LYS A 390 5.47 7.96 26.36
CA LYS A 390 4.50 7.45 27.34
C LYS A 390 3.53 8.53 27.80
N ALA A 391 4.03 9.72 28.15
CA ALA A 391 3.19 10.83 28.59
C ALA A 391 2.19 11.28 27.51
N ALA A 392 2.63 11.38 26.25
CA ALA A 392 1.75 11.73 25.14
C ALA A 392 0.68 10.64 24.89
N ALA A 393 1.06 9.36 24.91
CA ALA A 393 0.11 8.27 24.73
C ALA A 393 -0.92 8.20 25.88
N LEU A 394 -0.49 8.40 27.13
CA LEU A 394 -1.39 8.49 28.28
C LEU A 394 -2.34 9.68 28.18
N LYS A 395 -1.84 10.84 27.70
CA LYS A 395 -2.69 12.02 27.51
C LYS A 395 -3.76 11.79 26.43
N SER A 396 -3.40 11.09 25.35
CA SER A 396 -4.34 10.66 24.32
C SER A 396 -5.48 9.81 24.92
N LEU A 397 -5.14 8.85 25.78
CA LEU A 397 -6.11 7.99 26.48
C LEU A 397 -6.92 8.72 27.57
N GLU A 398 -6.36 9.75 28.20
CA GLU A 398 -7.08 10.59 29.15
C GLU A 398 -8.20 11.37 28.45
N ILE A 399 -7.91 11.89 27.25
CA ILE A 399 -8.85 12.64 26.42
C ILE A 399 -9.91 11.72 25.80
N ASP A 400 -9.47 10.61 25.19
CA ASP A 400 -10.38 9.58 24.66
C ASP A 400 -10.01 8.20 25.23
N PRO A 401 -10.68 7.77 26.33
CA PRO A 401 -10.44 6.46 26.93
C PRO A 401 -10.73 5.27 26.01
N LYS A 402 -11.48 5.48 24.93
CA LYS A 402 -11.79 4.47 23.91
C LYS A 402 -10.78 4.46 22.77
N ALA A 403 -9.82 5.39 22.73
CA ALA A 403 -8.75 5.35 21.75
C ALA A 403 -7.92 4.08 21.91
N VAL A 404 -7.71 3.38 20.81
CA VAL A 404 -7.03 2.08 20.80
C VAL A 404 -5.56 2.24 20.41
N ARG A 405 -5.30 2.94 19.30
CA ARG A 405 -3.95 3.14 18.73
C ARG A 405 -2.85 3.59 19.70
N PRO A 406 -3.02 4.59 20.59
CA PRO A 406 -1.96 5.02 21.51
C PRO A 406 -1.48 3.91 22.46
N ARG A 407 -2.29 2.85 22.66
CA ARG A 407 -1.88 1.67 23.43
C ARG A 407 -0.74 0.90 22.75
N THR A 408 -0.63 0.98 21.42
CA THR A 408 0.48 0.38 20.66
C THR A 408 1.81 1.01 21.03
N THR A 409 1.83 2.34 21.19
CA THR A 409 3.00 3.09 21.65
C THR A 409 3.31 2.79 23.12
N LEU A 410 2.28 2.71 23.98
CA LEU A 410 2.48 2.29 25.38
C LEU A 410 3.10 0.91 25.47
N ALA A 411 2.57 -0.05 24.71
CA ALA A 411 3.11 -1.40 24.63
C ALA A 411 4.58 -1.40 24.19
N TYR A 412 4.92 -0.57 23.21
CA TYR A 412 6.29 -0.43 22.73
C TYR A 412 7.23 0.14 23.80
N VAL A 413 6.80 1.19 24.52
CA VAL A 413 7.57 1.74 25.65
C VAL A 413 7.73 0.69 26.75
N GLN A 414 6.66 -0.02 27.11
CA GLN A 414 6.67 -1.05 28.14
C GLN A 414 7.63 -2.18 27.79
N ALA A 415 7.64 -2.63 26.54
CA ALA A 415 8.53 -3.67 26.06
C ALA A 415 9.99 -3.21 25.98
N THR A 416 10.26 -2.08 25.31
CA THR A 416 11.63 -1.69 24.93
C THR A 416 12.35 -0.93 26.04
N PHE A 417 11.63 -0.15 26.85
CA PHE A 417 12.19 0.71 27.88
C PHE A 417 11.95 0.17 29.29
N GLU A 418 10.73 -0.27 29.61
CA GLU A 418 10.37 -0.69 30.98
C GLU A 418 10.57 -2.19 31.24
N TRP A 419 10.77 -2.98 30.16
CA TRP A 419 10.87 -4.43 30.17
C TRP A 419 9.69 -5.14 30.86
N ASP A 420 8.50 -4.54 30.77
CA ASP A 420 7.23 -5.13 31.19
C ASP A 420 6.54 -5.79 29.99
N TYR A 421 7.04 -6.98 29.63
CA TYR A 421 6.56 -7.73 28.48
C TYR A 421 5.12 -8.20 28.63
N ALA A 422 4.69 -8.49 29.86
CA ALA A 422 3.35 -8.99 30.12
C ALA A 422 2.29 -7.89 29.90
N GLU A 423 2.55 -6.66 30.35
CA GLU A 423 1.68 -5.53 30.06
C GLU A 423 1.74 -5.12 28.58
N ALA A 424 2.93 -5.11 27.98
CA ALA A 424 3.07 -4.82 26.54
C ALA A 424 2.23 -5.78 25.68
N GLU A 425 2.31 -7.09 25.93
CA GLU A 425 1.53 -8.10 25.23
C GLU A 425 0.01 -7.91 25.42
N ARG A 426 -0.44 -7.55 26.63
CA ARG A 426 -1.86 -7.24 26.89
C ARG A 426 -2.33 -6.04 26.05
N GLN A 427 -1.54 -4.98 25.99
CA GLN A 427 -1.86 -3.79 25.21
C GLN A 427 -1.88 -4.09 23.70
N TYR A 428 -0.88 -4.80 23.16
CA TYR A 428 -0.88 -5.20 21.75
C TYR A 428 -2.10 -6.05 21.37
N LYS A 429 -2.44 -7.06 22.20
CA LYS A 429 -3.62 -7.91 21.97
C LYS A 429 -4.92 -7.10 21.97
N THR A 430 -5.08 -6.18 22.94
CA THR A 430 -6.22 -5.28 23.00
C THR A 430 -6.36 -4.44 21.73
N VAL A 431 -5.23 -3.96 21.19
CA VAL A 431 -5.23 -3.19 19.94
C VAL A 431 -5.65 -4.06 18.76
N ILE A 432 -5.05 -5.23 18.60
CA ILE A 432 -5.31 -6.15 17.49
C ILE A 432 -6.76 -6.66 17.50
N GLU A 433 -7.34 -6.89 18.69
CA GLU A 433 -8.75 -7.28 18.83
C GLU A 433 -9.72 -6.17 18.39
N ALA A 434 -9.36 -4.91 18.62
CA ALA A 434 -10.21 -3.75 18.32
C ALA A 434 -9.98 -3.16 16.92
N GLU A 435 -8.76 -3.26 16.39
CA GLU A 435 -8.35 -2.85 15.04
C GLU A 435 -7.49 -3.94 14.36
N PRO A 436 -8.09 -5.02 13.85
CA PRO A 436 -7.36 -6.16 13.27
C PRO A 436 -6.59 -5.86 11.97
N SER A 437 -6.81 -4.69 11.37
CA SER A 437 -6.06 -4.22 10.19
C SER A 437 -4.94 -3.25 10.54
N TYR A 438 -4.65 -3.01 11.83
CA TYR A 438 -3.58 -2.08 12.21
C TYR A 438 -2.20 -2.74 12.13
N ALA A 439 -1.56 -2.62 10.96
CA ALA A 439 -0.27 -3.26 10.65
C ALA A 439 0.85 -2.96 11.67
N THR A 440 0.94 -1.73 12.19
CA THR A 440 1.98 -1.35 13.15
C THR A 440 1.89 -2.14 14.47
N ALA A 441 0.67 -2.44 14.94
CA ALA A 441 0.50 -3.24 16.15
C ALA A 441 0.97 -4.68 15.95
N HIS A 442 0.65 -5.28 14.81
CA HIS A 442 1.16 -6.60 14.43
C HIS A 442 2.69 -6.60 14.27
N GLN A 443 3.26 -5.59 13.61
CA GLN A 443 4.70 -5.46 13.41
C GLN A 443 5.45 -5.40 14.75
N TRP A 444 5.10 -4.45 15.61
CA TRP A 444 5.81 -4.24 16.89
C TRP A 444 5.59 -5.38 17.87
N TYR A 445 4.41 -6.02 17.84
CA TYR A 445 4.18 -7.20 18.66
C TYR A 445 5.00 -8.40 18.16
N GLY A 446 5.10 -8.60 16.84
CA GLY A 446 5.99 -9.59 16.24
C GLY A 446 7.45 -9.39 16.63
N GLU A 447 7.90 -8.12 16.66
CA GLU A 447 9.24 -7.75 17.12
C GLU A 447 9.50 -8.16 18.57
N LEU A 448 8.56 -7.84 19.47
CA LEU A 448 8.65 -8.29 20.87
C LEU A 448 8.72 -9.83 20.94
N LEU A 449 7.87 -10.53 20.19
CA LEU A 449 7.80 -11.99 20.23
C LEU A 449 9.11 -12.65 19.79
N TYR A 450 9.77 -12.19 18.72
CA TYR A 450 11.06 -12.78 18.34
C TYR A 450 12.20 -12.39 19.29
N ALA A 451 12.13 -11.22 19.94
CA ALA A 451 13.07 -10.86 21.01
C ALA A 451 12.93 -11.79 22.22
N LEU A 452 11.69 -12.24 22.50
CA LEU A 452 11.39 -13.25 23.52
C LEU A 452 11.59 -14.71 23.04
N ARG A 453 12.10 -14.91 21.82
CA ARG A 453 12.29 -16.24 21.18
C ARG A 453 10.99 -17.04 20.98
N ARG A 454 9.83 -16.37 20.92
CA ARG A 454 8.53 -16.95 20.60
C ARG A 454 8.28 -16.88 19.09
N TYR A 455 9.14 -17.57 18.32
CA TYR A 455 9.22 -17.41 16.87
C TYR A 455 7.92 -17.78 16.14
N ASP A 456 7.24 -18.86 16.51
CA ASP A 456 5.99 -19.26 15.85
C ASP A 456 4.90 -18.19 15.98
N GLU A 457 4.77 -17.58 17.17
CA GLU A 457 3.84 -16.48 17.38
C GLU A 457 4.29 -15.22 16.66
N ALA A 458 5.60 -14.94 16.62
CA ALA A 458 6.16 -13.82 15.88
C ALA A 458 5.85 -13.93 14.38
N THR A 459 5.99 -15.13 13.79
CA THR A 459 5.64 -15.40 12.39
C THR A 459 4.18 -15.05 12.12
N VAL A 460 3.25 -15.50 12.97
CA VAL A 460 1.81 -15.19 12.81
C VAL A 460 1.56 -13.68 12.77
N GLN A 461 2.22 -12.92 13.64
CA GLN A 461 2.03 -11.47 13.69
C GLN A 461 2.72 -10.76 12.51
N LEU A 462 3.94 -11.14 12.15
CA LEU A 462 4.67 -10.51 11.05
C LEU A 462 4.10 -10.87 9.67
N ASP A 463 3.59 -12.09 9.49
CA ASP A 463 2.82 -12.47 8.29
C ASP A 463 1.57 -11.61 8.17
N ARG A 464 0.87 -11.38 9.28
CA ARG A 464 -0.30 -10.50 9.28
C ARG A 464 0.09 -9.05 8.98
N ALA A 465 1.20 -8.56 9.52
CA ALA A 465 1.72 -7.23 9.20
C ALA A 465 2.05 -7.10 7.70
N LEU A 466 2.67 -8.12 7.10
CA LEU A 466 2.98 -8.16 5.66
C LEU A 466 1.74 -8.23 4.77
N GLN A 467 0.72 -8.98 5.18
CA GLN A 467 -0.56 -9.01 4.49
C GLN A 467 -1.23 -7.63 4.49
N LEU A 468 -1.09 -6.87 5.58
CA LEU A 468 -1.72 -5.56 5.75
C LEU A 468 -0.92 -4.42 5.12
N ASP A 469 0.40 -4.49 5.15
CA ASP A 469 1.30 -3.45 4.63
C ASP A 469 2.36 -4.04 3.68
N PRO A 470 1.92 -4.65 2.56
CA PRO A 470 2.84 -5.25 1.61
C PRO A 470 3.70 -4.15 0.99
N LEU A 471 4.97 -4.45 0.68
CA LEU A 471 5.91 -3.50 0.02
C LEU A 471 6.45 -2.37 0.92
N VAL A 472 6.05 -2.27 2.19
CA VAL A 472 6.67 -1.31 3.11
C VAL A 472 7.99 -1.89 3.65
N PRO A 473 9.13 -1.21 3.43
CA PRO A 473 10.43 -1.82 3.68
C PRO A 473 10.69 -2.13 5.14
N ILE A 474 10.15 -1.36 6.09
CA ILE A 474 10.29 -1.68 7.51
C ILE A 474 9.58 -3.00 7.85
N THR A 475 8.36 -3.23 7.36
CA THR A 475 7.58 -4.46 7.60
C THR A 475 8.28 -5.69 6.99
N LEU A 476 8.74 -5.56 5.74
CA LEU A 476 9.55 -6.58 5.07
C LEU A 476 10.84 -6.89 5.84
N SER A 477 11.49 -5.86 6.38
CA SER A 477 12.73 -6.03 7.12
C SER A 477 12.56 -6.72 8.48
N GLU A 478 11.45 -6.51 9.16
CA GLU A 478 11.15 -7.19 10.43
C GLU A 478 10.88 -8.69 10.21
N HIS A 479 10.21 -9.05 9.12
CA HIS A 479 10.06 -10.46 8.74
C HIS A 479 11.42 -11.11 8.40
N ALA A 480 12.29 -10.41 7.66
CA ALA A 480 13.65 -10.89 7.40
C ALA A 480 14.51 -10.97 8.68
N ALA A 481 14.32 -10.04 9.62
CA ALA A 481 14.99 -10.05 10.93
C ALA A 481 14.53 -11.22 11.80
N LEU A 482 13.24 -11.59 11.76
CA LEU A 482 12.74 -12.81 12.41
C LEU A 482 13.53 -14.04 11.94
N LEU A 483 13.69 -14.24 10.63
CA LEU A 483 14.47 -15.36 10.08
C LEU A 483 15.92 -15.34 10.58
N TYR A 484 16.54 -14.16 10.61
CA TYR A 484 17.88 -13.97 11.16
C TYR A 484 17.98 -14.41 12.64
N TYR A 485 17.05 -13.96 13.49
CA TYR A 485 17.04 -14.29 14.92
C TYR A 485 16.61 -15.72 15.22
N GLN A 486 15.84 -16.35 14.34
CA GLN A 486 15.52 -17.78 14.39
C GLN A 486 16.70 -18.66 13.93
N GLY A 487 17.66 -18.07 13.21
CA GLY A 487 18.87 -18.73 12.73
C GLY A 487 18.79 -19.23 11.29
N ASP A 488 17.69 -18.95 10.58
CA ASP A 488 17.58 -19.17 9.12
C ASP A 488 18.28 -18.02 8.37
N LEU A 489 19.61 -18.11 8.35
CA LEU A 489 20.46 -17.10 7.73
C LEU A 489 20.31 -17.04 6.21
N ASP A 490 19.97 -18.14 5.55
CA ASP A 490 19.81 -18.20 4.10
C ASP A 490 18.48 -17.57 3.67
N GLY A 491 17.38 -17.90 4.37
CA GLY A 491 16.08 -17.25 4.18
C GLY A 491 16.15 -15.74 4.46
N ALA A 492 16.80 -15.35 5.56
CA ALA A 492 17.00 -13.93 5.89
C ALA A 492 17.80 -13.20 4.79
N LEU A 493 18.90 -13.80 4.32
CA LEU A 493 19.75 -13.20 3.29
C LEU A 493 19.00 -13.04 1.96
N ALA A 494 18.16 -14.00 1.58
CA ALA A 494 17.32 -13.90 0.39
C ALA A 494 16.36 -12.69 0.47
N GLN A 495 15.68 -12.52 1.59
CA GLN A 495 14.74 -11.40 1.78
C GLN A 495 15.45 -10.05 1.85
N PHE A 496 16.57 -9.95 2.58
CA PHE A 496 17.36 -8.71 2.60
C PHE A 496 17.96 -8.36 1.23
N SER A 497 18.26 -9.36 0.40
CA SER A 497 18.76 -9.13 -0.96
C SER A 497 17.68 -8.58 -1.90
N SER A 498 16.45 -9.10 -1.84
CA SER A 498 15.29 -8.51 -2.55
C SER A 498 15.02 -7.10 -2.06
N LEU A 499 15.02 -6.87 -0.74
CA LEU A 499 14.88 -5.54 -0.14
C LEU A 499 15.92 -4.55 -0.67
N LYS A 500 17.20 -4.93 -0.76
CA LYS A 500 18.24 -4.06 -1.33
C LYS A 500 18.03 -3.77 -2.81
N SER A 501 17.54 -4.74 -3.57
CA SER A 501 17.26 -4.56 -5.00
C SER A 501 16.08 -3.62 -5.24
N GLU A 502 15.06 -3.67 -4.39
CA GLU A 502 13.83 -2.90 -4.51
C GLU A 502 13.87 -1.55 -3.76
N HIS A 503 14.75 -1.44 -2.76
CA HIS A 503 14.94 -0.29 -1.88
C HIS A 503 16.43 -0.05 -1.60
N PRO A 504 17.21 0.38 -2.60
CA PRO A 504 18.65 0.53 -2.46
C PRO A 504 19.07 1.58 -1.41
N ASP A 505 18.16 2.47 -1.01
CA ASP A 505 18.33 3.49 0.03
C ASP A 505 17.97 3.00 1.45
N PHE A 506 17.35 1.83 1.58
CA PHE A 506 16.93 1.28 2.87
C PHE A 506 18.10 0.63 3.62
N SER A 507 18.83 1.47 4.38
CA SER A 507 20.08 1.10 5.05
C SER A 507 20.00 -0.15 5.95
N THR A 508 18.87 -0.43 6.61
CA THR A 508 18.71 -1.60 7.49
C THR A 508 18.97 -2.92 6.76
N ALA A 509 18.62 -3.02 5.48
CA ALA A 509 18.89 -4.24 4.72
C ALA A 509 20.39 -4.53 4.54
N TYR A 510 21.22 -3.49 4.46
CA TYR A 510 22.68 -3.62 4.36
C TYR A 510 23.32 -4.07 5.67
N ILE A 511 22.89 -3.51 6.81
CA ILE A 511 23.51 -3.88 8.09
C ILE A 511 23.20 -5.32 8.51
N PHE A 512 21.96 -5.80 8.31
CA PHE A 512 21.65 -7.20 8.54
C PHE A 512 22.36 -8.13 7.55
N THR A 513 22.46 -7.75 6.27
CA THR A 513 23.27 -8.49 5.28
C THR A 513 24.74 -8.59 5.72
N ALA A 514 25.31 -7.51 6.26
CA ALA A 514 26.66 -7.50 6.79
C ALA A 514 26.82 -8.46 7.98
N TRP A 515 25.85 -8.47 8.90
CA TRP A 515 25.85 -9.36 10.05
C TRP A 515 25.74 -10.83 9.65
N ILE A 516 24.85 -11.15 8.72
CA ILE A 516 24.68 -12.51 8.18
C ILE A 516 26.00 -12.98 7.53
N HIS A 517 26.60 -12.16 6.67
CA HIS A 517 27.89 -12.51 6.06
C HIS A 517 29.01 -12.66 7.10
N GLY A 518 29.01 -11.83 8.15
CA GLY A 518 29.94 -11.96 9.27
C GLY A 518 29.81 -13.31 9.99
N LEU A 519 28.57 -13.77 10.25
CA LEU A 519 28.33 -15.09 10.85
C LEU A 519 28.73 -16.26 9.93
N LYS A 520 28.58 -16.09 8.61
CA LYS A 520 28.99 -17.10 7.62
C LYS A 520 30.50 -17.09 7.31
N GLY A 521 31.26 -16.14 7.87
CA GLY A 521 32.70 -15.99 7.59
C GLY A 521 33.02 -15.32 6.25
N ASN A 522 32.02 -14.73 5.59
CA ASN A 522 32.18 -14.01 4.32
C ASN A 522 32.63 -12.57 4.57
N GLU A 523 33.85 -12.40 5.07
CA GLU A 523 34.39 -11.15 5.59
C GLU A 523 34.36 -9.98 4.60
N GLN A 524 34.69 -10.22 3.33
CA GLN A 524 34.66 -9.21 2.27
C GLN A 524 33.25 -8.64 2.08
N LEU A 525 32.25 -9.53 1.95
CA LEU A 525 30.85 -9.13 1.78
C LEU A 525 30.30 -8.46 3.03
N ALA A 526 30.72 -8.90 4.22
CA ALA A 526 30.34 -8.25 5.48
C ALA A 526 30.83 -6.81 5.53
N PHE A 527 32.11 -6.58 5.18
CA PHE A 527 32.71 -5.26 5.10
C PHE A 527 32.02 -4.36 4.07
N GLU A 528 31.82 -4.82 2.83
CA GLU A 528 31.20 -4.03 1.76
C GLU A 528 29.79 -3.56 2.13
N ASN A 529 28.98 -4.45 2.71
CA ASN A 529 27.64 -4.10 3.14
C ASN A 529 27.63 -3.14 4.33
N GLU A 530 28.55 -3.27 5.28
CA GLU A 530 28.62 -2.33 6.40
C GLU A 530 29.10 -0.95 5.95
N ILE A 531 30.01 -0.86 4.98
CA ILE A 531 30.41 0.42 4.36
C ILE A 531 29.21 1.11 3.68
N GLU A 532 28.40 0.37 2.92
CA GLU A 532 27.22 0.96 2.28
C GLU A 532 26.16 1.37 3.30
N PHE A 533 25.94 0.57 4.36
CA PHE A 533 25.09 0.98 5.48
C PHE A 533 25.55 2.33 6.07
N LEU A 534 26.84 2.46 6.40
CA LEU A 534 27.37 3.67 7.01
C LEU A 534 27.27 4.88 6.08
N LYS A 535 27.47 4.69 4.78
CA LYS A 535 27.26 5.73 3.75
C LYS A 535 25.82 6.20 3.69
N LEU A 536 24.85 5.28 3.69
CA LEU A 536 23.41 5.61 3.70
C LEU A 536 22.98 6.31 5.00
N GLN A 537 23.69 6.04 6.10
CA GLN A 537 23.53 6.76 7.38
C GLN A 537 24.21 8.14 7.37
N GLY A 538 24.70 8.61 6.22
CA GLY A 538 25.29 9.94 6.06
C GLY A 538 26.72 10.06 6.57
N MET A 539 27.45 8.95 6.72
CA MET A 539 28.87 9.01 7.06
C MET A 539 29.68 9.68 5.94
N ASP A 540 30.52 10.64 6.31
CA ASP A 540 31.37 11.36 5.36
C ASP A 540 32.43 10.44 4.73
N ASN A 541 32.89 10.81 3.53
CA ASN A 541 33.83 10.01 2.75
C ASN A 541 35.17 9.82 3.46
N THR A 542 35.66 10.81 4.21
CA THR A 542 36.92 10.71 4.96
C THR A 542 36.85 9.61 6.01
N ALA A 543 35.76 9.57 6.78
CA ALA A 543 35.51 8.52 7.76
C ALA A 543 35.35 7.13 7.11
N LEU A 544 34.68 7.04 5.97
CA LEU A 544 34.57 5.78 5.22
C LEU A 544 35.94 5.31 4.70
N ASP A 545 36.79 6.23 4.24
CA ASP A 545 38.13 5.90 3.74
C ASP A 545 39.07 5.43 4.86
N GLU A 546 38.94 5.96 6.08
CA GLU A 546 39.65 5.41 7.25
C GLU A 546 39.25 3.96 7.53
N LEU A 547 37.96 3.63 7.42
CA LEU A 547 37.47 2.25 7.59
C LEU A 547 37.95 1.33 6.48
N ARG A 548 37.97 1.81 5.22
CA ARG A 548 38.54 1.08 4.09
C ARG A 548 40.04 0.83 4.27
N ALA A 549 40.79 1.81 4.76
CA ALA A 549 42.21 1.66 5.04
C ALA A 549 42.47 0.65 6.17
N ALA A 550 41.65 0.63 7.22
CA ALA A 550 41.72 -0.38 8.27
C ALA A 550 41.48 -1.79 7.72
N PHE A 551 40.47 -1.97 6.86
CA PHE A 551 40.21 -3.24 6.19
C PHE A 551 41.39 -3.67 5.29
N ASN A 552 41.89 -2.77 4.44
CA ASN A 552 42.98 -3.09 3.50
C ASN A 552 44.30 -3.45 4.19
N SER A 553 44.55 -2.92 5.39
CA SER A 553 45.81 -3.13 6.11
C SER A 553 45.78 -4.32 7.07
N GLY A 554 44.62 -4.65 7.66
CA GLY A 554 44.51 -5.68 8.69
C GLY A 554 43.26 -6.55 8.60
N GLY A 555 42.57 -6.54 7.46
CA GLY A 555 41.38 -7.33 7.19
C GLY A 555 40.18 -6.92 8.03
N TYR A 556 39.22 -7.84 8.13
CA TYR A 556 37.94 -7.60 8.76
C TYR A 556 38.03 -7.31 10.26
N LEU A 557 38.95 -7.94 10.98
CA LEU A 557 39.16 -7.64 12.41
C LEU A 557 39.69 -6.23 12.65
N ALA A 558 40.59 -5.73 11.80
CA ALA A 558 41.07 -4.34 11.88
C ALA A 558 39.96 -3.35 11.57
N PHE A 559 39.12 -3.64 10.56
CA PHE A 559 37.90 -2.89 10.28
C PHE A 559 36.96 -2.84 11.49
N LEU A 560 36.61 -3.99 12.08
CA LEU A 560 35.71 -4.05 13.23
C LEU A 560 36.28 -3.30 14.45
N ARG A 561 37.60 -3.37 14.69
CA ARG A 561 38.26 -2.63 15.77
C ARG A 561 38.13 -1.13 15.57
N LYS A 562 38.39 -0.65 14.35
CA LYS A 562 38.24 0.77 13.99
C LYS A 562 36.78 1.23 14.10
N THR A 563 35.83 0.40 13.67
CA THR A 563 34.40 0.64 13.84
C THR A 563 34.00 0.71 15.32
N ALA A 564 34.55 -0.17 16.17
CA ALA A 564 34.30 -0.17 17.61
C ALA A 564 34.83 1.11 18.29
N GLU A 565 36.07 1.52 17.98
CA GLU A 565 36.67 2.78 18.44
C GLU A 565 35.77 3.98 18.09
N ARG A 566 35.31 4.06 16.83
CA ARG A 566 34.41 5.11 16.38
C ARG A 566 33.08 5.09 17.12
N ASN A 567 32.49 3.91 17.29
CA ASN A 567 31.21 3.77 18.00
C ASN A 567 31.34 4.23 19.46
N VAL A 568 32.45 3.92 20.13
CA VAL A 568 32.76 4.39 21.50
C VAL A 568 32.97 5.90 21.54
N ASP A 569 33.69 6.47 20.57
CA ASP A 569 33.87 7.93 20.48
C ASP A 569 32.55 8.66 20.21
N GLN A 570 31.63 8.04 19.48
CA GLN A 570 30.28 8.59 19.28
C GLN A 570 29.49 8.65 20.59
N VAL A 571 29.70 7.73 21.54
CA VAL A 571 29.07 7.83 22.89
C VAL A 571 29.52 9.09 23.61
N LYS A 572 30.78 9.50 23.48
CA LYS A 572 31.27 10.75 24.10
C LYS A 572 30.53 11.97 23.56
N ARG A 573 30.10 11.94 22.29
CA ARG A 573 29.36 13.02 21.63
C ARG A 573 27.86 12.95 21.96
N ASN A 574 27.26 11.77 21.83
CA ASN A 574 25.83 11.56 21.97
C ASN A 574 25.38 11.44 23.44
N ARG A 575 26.31 11.13 24.35
CA ARG A 575 26.11 10.91 25.79
C ARG A 575 25.33 9.64 26.18
N PHE A 576 25.00 8.77 25.23
CA PHE A 576 24.38 7.45 25.50
C PHE A 576 24.87 6.39 24.51
N PRO A 577 24.94 5.10 24.91
CA PRO A 577 25.35 4.00 24.05
C PRO A 577 24.19 3.47 23.19
N GLY A 578 24.52 3.05 21.96
CA GLY A 578 23.62 2.32 21.07
C GLY A 578 23.95 0.82 20.99
N TYR A 579 22.95 -0.01 20.67
CA TYR A 579 23.07 -1.48 20.61
C TYR A 579 24.21 -1.98 19.68
N LYS A 580 24.55 -1.19 18.66
CA LYS A 580 25.67 -1.49 17.75
C LYS A 580 27.01 -1.65 18.47
N ILE A 581 27.24 -1.02 19.63
CA ILE A 581 28.52 -1.08 20.34
C ILE A 581 28.80 -2.49 20.89
N PRO A 582 27.98 -3.05 21.79
CA PRO A 582 28.22 -4.42 22.28
C PRO A 582 28.18 -5.43 21.14
N HIS A 583 27.36 -5.20 20.11
CA HIS A 583 27.29 -6.06 18.92
C HIS A 583 28.60 -6.06 18.10
N THR A 584 29.24 -4.91 17.87
CA THR A 584 30.55 -4.86 17.20
C THR A 584 31.64 -5.57 18.02
N PHE A 585 31.67 -5.40 19.36
CA PHE A 585 32.61 -6.13 20.21
C PHE A 585 32.35 -7.64 20.24
N ALA A 586 31.08 -8.04 20.15
CA ALA A 586 30.71 -9.46 20.06
C ALA A 586 31.26 -10.10 18.76
N ARG A 587 31.19 -9.36 17.64
CA ARG A 587 31.81 -9.77 16.36
C ARG A 587 33.34 -9.83 16.42
N LEU A 588 33.98 -8.97 17.24
CA LEU A 588 35.42 -9.03 17.55
C LEU A 588 35.81 -10.19 18.48
N ARG A 589 34.84 -10.88 19.08
CA ARG A 589 35.04 -11.88 20.14
C ARG A 589 35.76 -11.31 21.38
N ASP A 590 35.62 -10.00 21.63
CA ASP A 590 36.15 -9.34 22.82
C ASP A 590 35.17 -9.48 23.99
N ARG A 591 35.33 -10.54 24.78
CA ARG A 591 34.45 -10.88 25.90
C ARG A 591 34.25 -9.72 26.88
N GLU A 592 35.33 -9.06 27.29
CA GLU A 592 35.29 -8.04 28.33
C GLU A 592 34.57 -6.78 27.82
N GLN A 593 34.89 -6.33 26.61
CA GLN A 593 34.20 -5.17 26.03
C GLN A 593 32.74 -5.48 25.69
N THR A 594 32.42 -6.67 25.17
CA THR A 594 31.02 -7.08 24.93
C THR A 594 30.19 -6.99 26.20
N LEU A 595 30.65 -7.58 27.31
CA LEU A 595 29.91 -7.60 28.56
C LEU A 595 29.83 -6.21 29.20
N TYR A 596 30.93 -5.44 29.17
CA TYR A 596 30.92 -4.05 29.63
C TYR A 596 29.88 -3.20 28.90
N TRP A 597 29.81 -3.30 27.57
CA TRP A 597 28.87 -2.49 26.79
C TRP A 597 27.42 -2.99 26.85
N ILE A 598 27.18 -4.28 27.08
CA ILE A 598 25.84 -4.78 27.44
C ILE A 598 25.37 -4.09 28.72
N GLU A 599 26.20 -4.08 29.75
CA GLU A 599 25.89 -3.43 31.03
C GLU A 599 25.57 -1.94 30.85
N LYS A 600 26.37 -1.21 30.05
CA LYS A 600 26.10 0.20 29.72
C LYS A 600 24.81 0.39 28.93
N CYS A 601 24.47 -0.50 28.01
CA CYS A 601 23.20 -0.44 27.30
C CYS A 601 22.00 -0.69 28.23
N ILE A 602 22.12 -1.60 29.20
CA ILE A 602 21.07 -1.85 30.21
C ILE A 602 20.89 -0.62 31.10
N GLU A 603 21.99 -0.04 31.63
CA GLU A 603 21.94 1.18 32.45
C GLU A 603 21.27 2.37 31.74
N ASN A 604 21.37 2.43 30.40
CA ASN A 604 20.82 3.52 29.59
C ASN A 604 19.49 3.16 28.91
N HIS A 605 18.94 1.97 29.17
CA HIS A 605 17.73 1.45 28.52
C HIS A 605 17.80 1.55 26.98
N THR A 606 18.96 1.21 26.41
CA THR A 606 19.21 1.27 24.97
C THR A 606 18.23 0.34 24.22
N PRO A 607 17.52 0.83 23.20
CA PRO A 607 16.67 0.01 22.35
C PRO A 607 17.42 -1.17 21.76
N ASN A 608 16.70 -2.24 21.41
CA ASN A 608 17.25 -3.49 20.88
C ASN A 608 18.15 -4.29 21.84
N ILE A 609 18.47 -3.80 23.04
CA ILE A 609 19.23 -4.59 24.03
C ILE A 609 18.48 -5.87 24.43
N ILE A 610 17.15 -5.88 24.32
CA ILE A 610 16.32 -7.06 24.55
C ILE A 610 16.58 -8.21 23.55
N LYS A 611 17.25 -7.93 22.42
CA LYS A 611 17.53 -8.92 21.37
C LYS A 611 18.78 -9.76 21.65
N ILE A 612 19.57 -9.45 22.71
CA ILE A 612 20.79 -10.22 23.04
C ILE A 612 20.51 -11.70 23.35
N ALA A 613 19.31 -12.04 23.79
CA ALA A 613 18.93 -13.44 24.05
C ALA A 613 18.81 -14.27 22.76
N SER A 614 18.36 -13.63 21.67
CA SER A 614 18.11 -14.23 20.36
C SER A 614 19.31 -14.10 19.41
N ASP A 615 20.18 -13.11 19.62
CA ASP A 615 21.29 -12.81 18.72
C ASP A 615 22.48 -13.76 18.90
N ARG A 616 22.82 -14.48 17.82
CA ARG A 616 23.88 -15.50 17.80
C ARG A 616 25.30 -14.94 17.91
N ASN A 617 25.49 -13.63 17.70
CA ASN A 617 26.81 -13.02 17.91
C ASN A 617 27.26 -13.12 19.36
N PHE A 618 26.33 -13.24 20.31
CA PHE A 618 26.61 -13.33 21.75
C PHE A 618 26.77 -14.77 22.27
N ASP A 619 26.68 -15.79 21.41
CA ASP A 619 26.75 -17.21 21.83
C ASP A 619 28.01 -17.52 22.66
N PHE A 620 29.15 -16.90 22.34
CA PHE A 620 30.44 -17.11 23.03
C PHE A 620 30.49 -16.58 24.48
N VAL A 621 29.53 -15.75 24.89
CA VAL A 621 29.42 -15.20 26.26
C VAL A 621 28.21 -15.70 27.03
N ARG A 622 27.35 -16.56 26.46
CA ARG A 622 26.12 -17.07 27.12
C ARG A 622 26.37 -17.76 28.46
N ASP A 623 27.53 -18.39 28.61
CA ASP A 623 27.92 -19.08 29.86
C ASP A 623 28.56 -18.16 30.90
N ASP A 624 28.85 -16.89 30.56
CA ASP A 624 29.39 -15.92 31.49
C ASP A 624 28.31 -15.51 32.52
N PRO A 625 28.60 -15.53 33.83
CA PRO A 625 27.64 -15.10 34.86
C PRO A 625 27.12 -13.67 34.65
N ARG A 626 27.93 -12.77 34.08
CA ARG A 626 27.52 -11.39 33.79
C ARG A 626 26.44 -11.35 32.70
N PHE A 627 26.56 -12.18 31.67
CA PHE A 627 25.54 -12.29 30.62
C PHE A 627 24.24 -12.86 31.17
N ARG A 628 24.30 -13.91 32.00
CA ARG A 628 23.11 -14.47 32.64
C ARG A 628 22.42 -13.45 33.56
N SER A 629 23.20 -12.68 34.31
CA SER A 629 22.70 -11.56 35.12
C SER A 629 22.02 -10.49 34.25
N ALA A 630 22.61 -10.15 33.10
CA ALA A 630 22.00 -9.24 32.14
C ALA A 630 20.63 -9.74 31.65
N LEU A 631 20.50 -11.03 31.30
CA LEU A 631 19.20 -11.61 30.92
C LEU A 631 18.17 -11.53 32.04
N VAL A 632 18.55 -11.80 33.29
CA VAL A 632 17.64 -11.69 34.44
C VAL A 632 17.15 -10.25 34.61
N ARG A 633 18.05 -9.26 34.52
CA ARG A 633 17.70 -7.84 34.66
C ARG A 633 16.81 -7.32 33.54
N LEU A 634 16.94 -7.91 32.36
CA LEU A 634 16.08 -7.64 31.20
C LEU A 634 14.78 -8.46 31.23
N ASN A 635 14.52 -9.30 32.24
CA ASN A 635 13.37 -10.22 32.28
C ASN A 635 13.32 -11.23 31.11
N LEU A 636 14.48 -11.67 30.62
CA LEU A 636 14.64 -12.61 29.49
C LEU A 636 15.14 -14.02 29.90
N ALA A 637 15.35 -14.24 31.20
CA ALA A 637 16.00 -15.43 31.75
C ALA A 637 15.13 -16.69 31.72
#